data_AF-A0A2V2XD89-F1
#
_entry.id   AF-A0A2V2XD89-F1
#
_cell.length_a   1.000
_cell.length_b   1.000
_cell.length_c   1.000
_cell.angle_alpha   90.00
_cell.angle_beta   90.00
_cell.angle_gamma   90.00
#
_symmetry.space_group_name_H-M   'P 1'
#
loop_
_entity.id
_entity.type
_entity.pdbx_description
1 polymer ?
#
loop_
_entity_poly.entity_id
_entity_poly.type
_entity_poly.pdbx_seq_one_letter_code
_entity_poly.pdbx_strand_id
1 'polypeptide(L)'
;MWRCCGRLHVALLRRRWTLIVSPTGVAVRLHGAPTAPPCECHAQRHWDSGTKQPRVSFGAGGICWPQLGGASGMLHCTGVVMAPRSGIPGDGSDAATRRGVEAQQPKWTMSSSVEDILLGGDTLSTDMKLNDFLRNYVGGRAAVGEDHNVTMQVFLQEPDAYVQNQRLLRIIFNLTEYQELKILLEAINKLHHEGVFSLRQWRGFKRKNTVTPHAKGKLNAVLTQVLTEEKREAEERLRRETEERRRRAQEMKFTISTTIEEALFKGGVRVKEKKLNDFLTMELGGRGVVATNRSVLLKEFFKDPTKYIRDKGVLNEIQITDAYARMEGVVRDEMDMEEDIKKLYKNGVRTLLKWSEAAAEVKAGVHDITNEFLDAALVELRDPTTTGASEKLEGYYESVYNARWSHVVEIPDGDGTGLEVREGKPEQSWTYKKFGDTLEKDDGVEQSDAPRPRLMVLTSDKGWPYSWNMTQNSSEDFFVNCEVERVWRIVRNDLTEWFSNSDLTLSSSPVRRLLIGTPGIGKSVAAGSYLLYQLLHCDVEKLQVVVHCFGGRDAYVFDKTAKIVTRYSDEDQCITALRSLRKRGMKGYIIYDVAKKGTPPLRHFLPTTGWGMIVVSSPKVSNYDEWEKQLQASRIIMNCPDEMDVKAMCAWMKRGLKPDEQAGYWKEVKKHMYFLGPIPRYIFDAVEYEKRTKDVTRALRWINIGDQGKYFTQGGEKKWYSEDPSHKLVKIVRVREKNAFEDFSNAPICTYLGVLTLSRLAKVLSPHDIFFLVLGMKNVLQSEALEKYALNVFLSVEFVTSIVKDLKELKPPSPSETRSSVLTLNPHGYPTEAAAITELKFIDGPETLKYRVLYIPTFPNFPLVDGFFFVDSPRKTLVGLQMTTASAHHTITSTVNLFTEHLSKYFDGWERFAQGLSWDIIYIQHADSKPMEKWQRCDYVNSRNKTDAEKKIVTFWEGKVHQYQVMLKGKFPEEIKFSDDDLPEGDKKGNKNEKNK
;
A
#
# COMPACT_ATOMS: atom_id res chain seq x y z
N MET A 1 36.80 -38.05 -18.38
CA MET A 1 36.66 -39.47 -18.79
C MET A 1 35.20 -39.85 -18.67
N TRP A 2 34.59 -40.31 -19.77
CA TRP A 2 33.16 -40.62 -19.96
C TRP A 2 32.59 -41.76 -19.09
N ARG A 3 31.29 -41.74 -18.76
CA ARG A 3 30.22 -42.59 -19.38
C ARG A 3 28.86 -42.57 -18.62
N CYS A 4 27.79 -42.35 -19.41
CA CYS A 4 26.45 -42.99 -19.45
C CYS A 4 25.49 -42.93 -18.23
N CYS A 5 24.32 -42.26 -18.34
CA CYS A 5 22.98 -42.78 -18.76
C CYS A 5 22.34 -43.76 -17.75
N GLY A 6 21.08 -43.71 -17.30
CA GLY A 6 19.89 -42.91 -17.57
C GLY A 6 18.62 -43.61 -17.02
N ARG A 7 17.49 -42.88 -16.99
CA ARG A 7 16.06 -43.30 -17.07
C ARG A 7 15.27 -43.91 -15.87
N LEU A 8 14.05 -43.32 -15.71
CA LEU A 8 12.73 -43.83 -15.24
C LEU A 8 12.61 -44.19 -13.73
N HIS A 9 11.57 -43.81 -12.97
CA HIS A 9 10.13 -43.91 -13.26
C HIS A 9 9.24 -42.95 -12.43
N VAL A 10 8.12 -42.56 -13.04
CA VAL A 10 6.87 -42.02 -12.45
C VAL A 10 6.04 -43.13 -11.79
N ALA A 11 5.18 -42.74 -10.83
CA ALA A 11 4.06 -43.47 -10.17
C ALA A 11 4.44 -44.03 -8.77
N LEU A 12 3.72 -43.84 -7.66
CA LEU A 12 2.29 -43.65 -7.37
C LEU A 12 2.15 -43.06 -5.94
N LEU A 13 1.17 -42.19 -5.71
CA LEU A 13 0.15 -42.39 -4.66
C LEU A 13 -1.04 -41.45 -4.90
N ARG A 14 -1.99 -41.95 -5.69
CA ARG A 14 -3.40 -41.55 -5.62
C ARG A 14 -4.02 -42.24 -4.40
N ARG A 15 -4.66 -41.49 -3.51
CA ARG A 15 -5.90 -41.93 -2.85
C ARG A 15 -6.92 -40.79 -2.85
N ARG A 16 -8.14 -41.15 -3.22
CA ARG A 16 -9.31 -40.30 -3.52
C ARG A 16 -9.97 -39.78 -2.24
N TRP A 17 -10.29 -38.49 -2.27
CA TRP A 17 -11.58 -37.82 -1.98
C TRP A 17 -12.64 -38.53 -1.13
N THR A 18 -13.09 -37.81 -0.10
CA THR A 18 -14.52 -37.56 0.18
C THR A 18 -14.71 -36.08 0.56
N LEU A 19 -15.70 -35.46 -0.09
CA LEU A 19 -16.23 -34.11 0.12
C LEU A 19 -17.20 -34.09 1.30
N ILE A 20 -17.11 -33.11 2.19
CA ILE A 20 -18.27 -32.41 2.80
C ILE A 20 -17.92 -30.90 2.95
N VAL A 21 -18.83 -30.06 2.46
CA VAL A 21 -18.90 -28.59 2.46
C VAL A 21 -19.39 -28.11 3.85
N SER A 22 -18.90 -27.04 4.48
CA SER A 22 -19.40 -25.66 4.30
C SER A 22 -18.64 -24.63 5.20
N PRO A 23 -18.58 -23.33 4.84
CA PRO A 23 -17.77 -22.29 5.47
C PRO A 23 -18.58 -21.31 6.35
N THR A 24 -17.93 -20.64 7.30
CA THR A 24 -18.44 -19.38 7.87
C THR A 24 -17.27 -18.51 8.33
N GLY A 25 -16.84 -17.59 7.46
CA GLY A 25 -15.92 -16.50 7.76
C GLY A 25 -16.69 -15.18 7.79
N VAL A 26 -16.76 -14.56 8.96
CA VAL A 26 -17.39 -13.26 9.21
C VAL A 26 -16.48 -12.15 8.67
N ALA A 27 -17.00 -11.32 7.78
CA ALA A 27 -16.34 -10.11 7.29
C ALA A 27 -16.94 -8.87 7.97
N VAL A 28 -16.10 -8.13 8.69
CA VAL A 28 -16.39 -6.82 9.28
C VAL A 28 -16.08 -5.73 8.23
N ARG A 29 -17.06 -4.89 7.89
CA ARG A 29 -16.87 -3.65 7.11
C ARG A 29 -16.97 -2.44 8.02
N LEU A 30 -15.93 -1.62 8.01
CA LEU A 30 -15.91 -0.25 8.55
C LEU A 30 -16.33 0.72 7.43
N HIS A 31 -17.34 1.55 7.70
CA HIS A 31 -17.79 2.62 6.80
C HIS A 31 -17.10 3.94 7.10
N GLY A 32 -16.66 4.62 6.04
CA GLY A 32 -16.02 5.94 6.05
C GLY A 32 -17.01 7.11 5.98
N ALA A 33 -16.43 8.29 6.21
CA ALA A 33 -17.05 9.61 6.35
C ALA A 33 -17.59 10.23 5.04
N PRO A 34 -18.50 11.24 5.13
CA PRO A 34 -19.14 11.87 3.97
C PRO A 34 -18.31 13.00 3.36
N THR A 35 -18.37 13.11 2.03
CA THR A 35 -17.93 14.26 1.23
C THR A 35 -19.16 14.99 0.67
N ALA A 36 -19.11 16.33 0.66
CA ALA A 36 -20.20 17.22 0.24
C ALA A 36 -20.31 17.38 -1.30
N PRO A 37 -21.50 17.76 -1.83
CA PRO A 37 -21.81 17.79 -3.27
C PRO A 37 -21.51 19.15 -3.98
N PRO A 38 -21.51 19.19 -5.33
CA PRO A 38 -21.35 20.41 -6.12
C PRO A 38 -22.71 21.10 -6.39
N CYS A 39 -22.71 22.43 -6.44
CA CYS A 39 -23.84 23.25 -6.91
C CYS A 39 -23.45 24.04 -8.16
N GLU A 40 -24.22 23.86 -9.24
CA GLU A 40 -24.31 24.77 -10.38
C GLU A 40 -25.56 25.67 -10.21
N CYS A 41 -25.47 26.94 -10.62
CA CYS A 41 -26.46 27.60 -11.50
C CYS A 41 -26.07 29.05 -11.86
N HIS A 42 -26.44 29.41 -13.08
CA HIS A 42 -26.12 30.59 -13.91
C HIS A 42 -26.69 31.96 -13.46
N ALA A 43 -26.07 33.08 -13.89
CA ALA A 43 -26.57 33.94 -15.00
C ALA A 43 -25.94 35.37 -15.09
N GLN A 44 -25.36 35.66 -16.27
CA GLN A 44 -25.41 36.88 -17.12
C GLN A 44 -25.27 38.33 -16.56
N ARG A 45 -24.33 39.12 -17.14
CA ARG A 45 -24.59 40.27 -18.07
C ARG A 45 -23.29 40.99 -18.55
N HIS A 46 -22.99 40.82 -19.83
CA HIS A 46 -22.70 41.79 -20.93
C HIS A 46 -21.89 43.13 -20.79
N TRP A 47 -21.01 43.32 -21.79
CA TRP A 47 -20.55 44.53 -22.54
C TRP A 47 -19.03 44.90 -22.55
N ASP A 48 -18.40 44.50 -23.65
CA ASP A 48 -17.46 45.14 -24.62
C ASP A 48 -16.33 46.09 -24.19
N SER A 49 -15.12 45.79 -24.71
CA SER A 49 -14.48 46.46 -25.86
C SER A 49 -12.95 46.23 -25.84
N GLY A 50 -12.35 45.98 -27.00
CA GLY A 50 -10.99 45.44 -27.12
C GLY A 50 -9.85 46.45 -27.21
N THR A 51 -8.62 45.96 -27.09
CA THR A 51 -7.47 46.23 -27.98
C THR A 51 -6.23 45.41 -27.60
N LYS A 52 -5.34 45.27 -28.57
CA LYS A 52 -4.21 44.32 -28.71
C LYS A 52 -3.04 44.56 -27.72
N GLN A 53 -2.49 43.49 -27.15
CA GLN A 53 -1.10 42.98 -27.31
C GLN A 53 -0.62 42.15 -26.08
N PRO A 54 0.32 41.20 -26.27
CA PRO A 54 0.52 40.08 -25.35
C PRO A 54 1.62 40.36 -24.32
N ARG A 55 1.34 40.11 -23.03
CA ARG A 55 2.38 39.91 -22.01
C ARG A 55 1.97 38.85 -20.99
N VAL A 56 2.90 37.91 -20.84
CA VAL A 56 3.21 37.04 -19.70
C VAL A 56 2.56 37.48 -18.37
N SER A 57 1.96 36.55 -17.64
CA SER A 57 1.47 36.76 -16.28
C SER A 57 2.00 35.71 -15.31
N PHE A 58 2.94 36.15 -14.46
CA PHE A 58 3.03 35.77 -13.05
C PHE A 58 2.10 36.70 -12.26
N GLY A 59 1.43 36.19 -11.22
CA GLY A 59 0.72 37.03 -10.25
C GLY A 59 -0.32 36.29 -9.40
N ALA A 60 -0.10 36.29 -8.09
CA ALA A 60 -0.90 35.68 -7.02
C ALA A 60 -2.07 36.55 -6.52
N GLY A 61 -2.92 35.96 -5.67
CA GLY A 61 -3.85 36.60 -4.71
C GLY A 61 -5.03 35.66 -4.38
N GLY A 62 -5.33 35.18 -3.18
CA GLY A 62 -4.86 35.45 -1.81
C GLY A 62 -5.92 36.21 -0.99
N ILE A 63 -6.57 35.56 -0.01
CA ILE A 63 -7.15 36.18 1.22
C ILE A 63 -7.15 35.10 2.34
N CYS A 64 -6.14 35.09 3.24
CA CYS A 64 -6.12 35.53 4.67
C CYS A 64 -6.94 34.68 5.65
N TRP A 65 -6.57 34.27 6.88
CA TRP A 65 -5.40 34.23 7.82
C TRP A 65 -6.00 33.69 9.17
N PRO A 66 -5.31 33.48 10.34
CA PRO A 66 -3.97 33.91 10.75
C PRO A 66 -3.05 32.87 11.44
N GLN A 67 -1.82 33.36 11.64
CA GLN A 67 -0.62 32.77 12.26
C GLN A 67 -0.60 32.76 13.80
N LEU A 68 0.12 31.75 14.31
CA LEU A 68 1.09 31.73 15.43
C LEU A 68 0.66 32.11 16.86
N GLY A 69 0.89 31.14 17.76
CA GLY A 69 1.08 31.34 19.20
C GLY A 69 1.45 30.02 19.88
N GLY A 70 2.73 29.83 20.19
CA GLY A 70 3.23 28.62 20.85
C GLY A 70 3.22 28.69 22.38
N ALA A 71 3.55 27.53 22.95
CA ALA A 71 4.12 27.25 24.27
C ALA A 71 3.19 27.08 25.51
N SER A 72 3.37 25.88 26.11
CA SER A 72 3.58 25.60 27.53
C SER A 72 2.40 25.29 28.46
N GLY A 73 2.49 24.11 29.12
CA GLY A 73 2.47 24.03 30.59
C GLY A 73 1.13 23.87 31.35
N MET A 74 0.83 22.63 31.75
CA MET A 74 0.60 22.17 33.15
C MET A 74 -0.60 22.67 34.01
N LEU A 75 -1.43 21.68 34.42
CA LEU A 75 -2.11 21.38 35.72
C LEU A 75 -3.01 22.39 36.50
N HIS A 76 -4.20 21.84 36.84
CA HIS A 76 -4.97 21.85 38.11
C HIS A 76 -5.84 23.04 38.62
N CYS A 77 -7.09 22.65 38.94
CA CYS A 77 -7.92 22.95 40.14
C CYS A 77 -8.98 24.09 40.18
N THR A 78 -10.24 23.64 40.34
CA THR A 78 -11.33 24.11 41.24
C THR A 78 -11.93 25.53 41.16
N GLY A 79 -13.27 25.58 41.07
CA GLY A 79 -14.06 26.27 42.09
C GLY A 79 -15.06 27.37 41.67
N VAL A 80 -16.35 27.04 41.79
CA VAL A 80 -17.45 27.84 42.37
C VAL A 80 -18.26 28.82 41.49
N VAL A 81 -19.56 28.54 41.55
CA VAL A 81 -20.80 29.20 41.08
C VAL A 81 -21.01 30.61 41.67
N MET A 82 -21.70 31.51 40.95
CA MET A 82 -22.91 32.22 41.40
C MET A 82 -23.50 33.11 40.29
N ALA A 83 -24.83 33.03 40.13
CA ALA A 83 -25.67 33.92 39.33
C ALA A 83 -26.71 34.61 40.25
N PRO A 84 -27.29 35.74 39.82
CA PRO A 84 -28.75 35.90 40.00
C PRO A 84 -29.53 36.59 38.85
N ARG A 85 -30.69 35.99 38.51
CA ARG A 85 -32.09 36.48 38.25
C ARG A 85 -32.33 37.98 37.90
N SER A 86 -33.29 38.45 37.08
CA SER A 86 -34.60 37.99 36.55
C SER A 86 -35.18 38.97 35.49
N GLY A 87 -36.08 38.51 34.57
CA GLY A 87 -37.09 39.35 33.88
C GLY A 87 -37.43 38.96 32.42
N ILE A 88 -38.71 38.74 32.09
CA ILE A 88 -39.36 38.36 30.78
C ILE A 88 -40.62 39.29 30.64
N PRO A 89 -41.26 39.63 29.47
CA PRO A 89 -41.39 38.92 28.16
C PRO A 89 -41.34 39.76 26.85
N GLY A 90 -41.27 39.09 25.69
CA GLY A 90 -41.87 39.58 24.43
C GLY A 90 -41.17 39.16 23.14
N ASP A 91 -41.80 38.25 22.40
CA ASP A 91 -41.68 37.92 20.96
C ASP A 91 -40.27 37.75 20.33
N GLY A 92 -39.84 36.49 20.26
CA GLY A 92 -38.73 36.04 19.43
C GLY A 92 -39.20 35.05 18.37
N SER A 93 -39.03 35.41 17.09
CA SER A 93 -38.84 34.46 16.00
C SER A 93 -37.56 34.86 15.29
N ASP A 94 -36.48 34.13 15.55
CA ASP A 94 -35.51 33.81 14.50
C ASP A 94 -34.73 32.55 14.90
N ALA A 95 -35.09 31.48 14.20
CA ALA A 95 -34.54 30.15 14.32
C ALA A 95 -33.18 30.08 13.62
N ALA A 96 -32.10 30.37 14.34
CA ALA A 96 -30.75 30.13 13.85
C ALA A 96 -29.75 29.82 14.98
N THR A 97 -30.10 28.98 15.97
CA THR A 97 -29.09 28.41 16.88
C THR A 97 -29.52 27.10 17.53
N ARG A 98 -29.77 26.04 16.75
CA ARG A 98 -29.75 24.64 17.23
C ARG A 98 -29.35 23.65 16.12
N ARG A 99 -28.08 23.66 15.72
CA ARG A 99 -27.40 22.48 15.15
C ARG A 99 -26.03 22.37 15.77
N GLY A 100 -25.98 21.64 16.86
CA GLY A 100 -24.80 21.47 17.71
C GLY A 100 -25.26 20.71 18.93
N VAL A 101 -25.10 19.38 18.88
CA VAL A 101 -25.65 18.36 19.79
C VAL A 101 -27.04 17.84 19.36
N GLU A 102 -27.07 17.08 18.26
CA GLU A 102 -27.95 15.91 18.23
C GLU A 102 -27.35 14.89 19.20
N ALA A 103 -27.93 14.81 20.41
CA ALA A 103 -27.84 13.57 21.16
C ALA A 103 -28.32 12.43 20.24
N GLN A 104 -27.57 11.34 20.14
CA GLN A 104 -27.97 10.14 19.40
C GLN A 104 -29.42 9.77 19.79
N GLN A 105 -30.39 10.12 18.96
CA GLN A 105 -31.75 9.61 19.13
C GLN A 105 -31.71 8.09 18.95
N PRO A 106 -32.40 7.30 19.80
CA PRO A 106 -32.45 5.85 19.63
C PRO A 106 -33.02 5.52 18.25
N LYS A 107 -32.31 4.73 17.45
CA LYS A 107 -32.84 4.21 16.19
C LYS A 107 -33.91 3.14 16.51
N TRP A 108 -35.16 3.57 16.55
CA TRP A 108 -36.29 2.67 16.76
C TRP A 108 -36.51 1.75 15.56
N THR A 109 -36.98 0.54 15.83
CA THR A 109 -37.30 -0.48 14.84
C THR A 109 -38.68 -1.07 15.13
N MET A 110 -39.23 -1.86 14.21
CA MET A 110 -40.53 -2.52 14.45
C MET A 110 -40.51 -3.48 15.66
N SER A 111 -39.34 -3.92 16.10
CA SER A 111 -39.15 -4.74 17.31
C SER A 111 -38.94 -3.94 18.59
N SER A 112 -38.83 -2.60 18.51
CA SER A 112 -38.62 -1.76 19.69
C SER A 112 -39.79 -1.84 20.67
N SER A 113 -39.46 -1.87 21.96
CA SER A 113 -40.43 -1.95 23.05
C SER A 113 -41.26 -0.69 23.14
N VAL A 114 -42.54 -0.84 23.49
CA VAL A 114 -43.44 0.29 23.77
C VAL A 114 -42.96 1.08 24.98
N GLU A 115 -42.45 0.40 26.00
CA GLU A 115 -41.89 1.02 27.20
C GLU A 115 -40.69 1.91 26.85
N ASP A 116 -39.73 1.37 26.09
CA ASP A 116 -38.56 2.11 25.64
C ASP A 116 -38.94 3.31 24.76
N ILE A 117 -39.96 3.20 23.91
CA ILE A 117 -40.38 4.31 23.05
C ILE A 117 -41.09 5.41 23.84
N LEU A 118 -41.87 5.03 24.85
CA LEU A 118 -42.62 5.99 25.67
C LEU A 118 -41.70 6.73 26.66
N LEU A 119 -40.68 6.05 27.19
CA LEU A 119 -39.73 6.59 28.16
C LEU A 119 -38.41 7.09 27.51
N GLY A 120 -38.09 6.64 26.31
CA GLY A 120 -36.84 6.94 25.61
C GLY A 120 -36.92 8.24 24.81
N GLY A 121 -36.31 9.30 25.35
CA GLY A 121 -36.18 10.58 24.65
C GLY A 121 -36.02 11.80 25.55
N ASP A 122 -36.32 11.68 26.85
CA ASP A 122 -36.31 12.80 27.81
C ASP A 122 -35.54 12.40 29.10
N THR A 123 -35.11 13.36 29.91
CA THR A 123 -34.33 13.22 31.16
C THR A 123 -35.02 12.44 32.30
N LEU A 124 -36.05 11.65 31.99
CA LEU A 124 -36.93 10.97 32.93
C LEU A 124 -36.75 9.45 32.81
N SER A 125 -36.07 8.87 33.80
CA SER A 125 -35.92 7.43 33.96
C SER A 125 -36.80 6.96 35.11
N THR A 126 -37.52 5.85 34.92
CA THR A 126 -38.28 5.16 35.98
C THR A 126 -37.38 4.67 37.11
N ASP A 127 -36.11 4.37 36.80
CA ASP A 127 -35.07 3.94 37.74
C ASP A 127 -34.39 5.11 38.46
N MET A 128 -34.68 6.36 38.07
CA MET A 128 -34.17 7.55 38.77
C MET A 128 -34.61 7.51 40.23
N LYS A 129 -33.68 7.76 41.15
CA LYS A 129 -33.99 7.85 42.59
C LYS A 129 -34.74 9.13 42.91
N LEU A 130 -35.63 9.09 43.90
CA LEU A 130 -36.44 10.22 44.34
C LEU A 130 -35.58 11.44 44.70
N ASN A 131 -34.46 11.25 45.41
CA ASN A 131 -33.54 12.35 45.72
C ASN A 131 -32.85 12.94 44.49
N ASP A 132 -32.56 12.13 43.47
CA ASP A 132 -32.00 12.63 42.22
C ASP A 132 -33.05 13.47 41.46
N PHE A 133 -34.30 13.01 41.45
CA PHE A 133 -35.44 13.76 40.89
C PHE A 133 -35.66 15.09 41.63
N LEU A 134 -35.67 15.08 42.97
CA LEU A 134 -35.81 16.30 43.78
C LEU A 134 -34.65 17.28 43.56
N ARG A 135 -33.43 16.78 43.46
CA ARG A 135 -32.25 17.61 43.21
C ARG A 135 -32.31 18.28 41.85
N ASN A 136 -32.83 17.59 40.83
CA ASN A 136 -32.92 18.09 39.47
C ASN A 136 -34.07 19.09 39.27
N TYR A 137 -35.24 18.87 39.90
CA TYR A 137 -36.46 19.62 39.58
C TYR A 137 -37.02 20.48 40.72
N VAL A 138 -36.60 20.26 41.97
CA VAL A 138 -37.05 21.04 43.15
C VAL A 138 -35.92 21.91 43.73
N GLY A 139 -34.67 21.42 43.68
CA GLY A 139 -33.44 22.15 44.07
C GLY A 139 -32.69 21.51 45.25
N GLY A 140 -31.37 21.72 45.32
CA GLY A 140 -30.42 20.93 46.12
C GLY A 140 -30.54 20.95 47.66
N ARG A 141 -31.59 21.53 48.24
CA ARG A 141 -31.90 21.44 49.68
C ARG A 141 -33.08 20.49 50.00
N ALA A 142 -33.80 19.99 48.99
CA ALA A 142 -34.87 19.02 49.17
C ALA A 142 -34.29 17.59 49.01
N ALA A 143 -34.26 16.83 50.10
CA ALA A 143 -33.89 15.42 50.10
C ALA A 143 -34.68 14.69 51.18
N VAL A 144 -35.08 13.45 50.89
CA VAL A 144 -35.60 12.50 51.88
C VAL A 144 -34.45 11.67 52.44
N GLY A 145 -34.66 11.09 53.64
CA GLY A 145 -33.70 10.16 54.24
C GLY A 145 -33.41 8.96 53.34
N GLU A 146 -32.26 8.32 53.53
CA GLU A 146 -31.76 7.26 52.65
C GLU A 146 -32.75 6.08 52.53
N ASP A 147 -33.42 5.73 53.63
CA ASP A 147 -34.46 4.68 53.69
C ASP A 147 -35.73 5.00 52.86
N HIS A 148 -35.96 6.27 52.51
CA HIS A 148 -37.11 6.72 51.74
C HIS A 148 -36.75 7.11 50.30
N ASN A 149 -35.47 7.00 49.93
CA ASN A 149 -34.96 7.31 48.60
C ASN A 149 -35.19 6.14 47.61
N VAL A 150 -36.45 5.92 47.26
CA VAL A 150 -36.88 4.89 46.32
C VAL A 150 -36.79 5.35 44.86
N THR A 151 -36.97 4.46 43.90
CA THR A 151 -37.04 4.86 42.48
C THR A 151 -38.34 5.61 42.19
N MET A 152 -38.34 6.45 41.16
CA MET A 152 -39.54 7.21 40.77
C MET A 152 -40.71 6.30 40.43
N GLN A 153 -40.46 5.10 39.89
CA GLN A 153 -41.50 4.10 39.66
C GLN A 153 -42.21 3.65 40.94
N VAL A 154 -41.46 3.41 42.02
CA VAL A 154 -42.01 3.00 43.33
C VAL A 154 -42.67 4.18 44.02
N PHE A 155 -42.04 5.36 43.97
CA PHE A 155 -42.58 6.57 44.55
C PHE A 155 -43.93 6.97 43.95
N LEU A 156 -44.11 6.83 42.63
CA LEU A 156 -45.34 7.17 41.92
C LEU A 156 -46.56 6.34 42.34
N GLN A 157 -46.34 5.15 42.89
CA GLN A 157 -47.42 4.26 43.35
C GLN A 157 -48.01 4.72 44.69
N GLU A 158 -47.15 5.16 45.62
CA GLU A 158 -47.58 5.58 46.96
C GLU A 158 -46.72 6.73 47.51
N PRO A 159 -46.84 7.96 46.96
CA PRO A 159 -45.94 9.06 47.31
C PRO A 159 -45.96 9.46 48.80
N ASP A 160 -47.13 9.35 49.44
CA ASP A 160 -47.33 9.71 50.85
C ASP A 160 -46.56 8.80 51.82
N ALA A 161 -46.22 7.58 51.41
CA ALA A 161 -45.42 6.66 52.21
C ALA A 161 -43.94 7.10 52.30
N TYR A 162 -43.45 7.83 51.29
CA TYR A 162 -42.03 8.17 51.17
C TYR A 162 -41.72 9.64 51.47
N VAL A 163 -42.70 10.55 51.32
CA VAL A 163 -42.54 11.98 51.64
C VAL A 163 -43.65 12.42 52.58
N GLN A 164 -43.38 12.49 53.88
CA GLN A 164 -44.37 12.93 54.86
C GLN A 164 -44.65 14.45 54.83
N ASN A 165 -43.74 15.23 54.24
CA ASN A 165 -43.90 16.68 54.12
C ASN A 165 -44.92 17.03 53.03
N GLN A 166 -46.15 17.29 53.45
CA GLN A 166 -47.28 17.62 52.58
C GLN A 166 -47.05 18.85 51.68
N ARG A 167 -46.21 19.81 52.11
CA ARG A 167 -45.84 20.96 51.28
C ARG A 167 -44.89 20.55 50.16
N LEU A 168 -43.97 19.63 50.42
CA LEU A 168 -43.04 19.10 49.42
C LEU A 168 -43.76 18.19 48.41
N LEU A 169 -44.66 17.31 48.86
CA LEU A 169 -45.50 16.51 47.96
C LEU A 169 -46.34 17.37 47.02
N ARG A 170 -46.96 18.43 47.54
CA ARG A 170 -47.72 19.37 46.70
C ARG A 170 -46.85 20.04 45.63
N ILE A 171 -45.58 20.32 45.94
CA ILE A 171 -44.63 20.85 44.95
C ILE A 171 -44.31 19.78 43.91
N ILE A 172 -43.99 18.54 44.33
CA ILE A 172 -43.67 17.42 43.42
C ILE A 172 -44.84 17.12 42.49
N PHE A 173 -46.06 17.05 43.00
CA PHE A 173 -47.25 16.76 42.19
C PHE A 173 -47.56 17.84 41.17
N ASN A 174 -47.14 19.08 41.41
CA ASN A 174 -47.31 20.19 40.47
C ASN A 174 -46.18 20.27 39.43
N LEU A 175 -45.13 19.45 39.53
CA LEU A 175 -44.09 19.38 38.51
C LEU A 175 -44.62 18.70 37.24
N THR A 176 -44.34 19.31 36.09
CA THR A 176 -44.72 18.79 34.79
C THR A 176 -44.08 17.42 34.55
N GLU A 177 -42.82 17.26 34.95
CA GLU A 177 -42.04 16.04 34.80
C GLU A 177 -42.60 14.86 35.61
N TYR A 178 -43.15 15.16 36.80
CA TYR A 178 -43.82 14.15 37.63
C TYR A 178 -45.14 13.70 37.01
N GLN A 179 -45.95 14.65 36.53
CA GLN A 179 -47.23 14.38 35.86
C GLN A 179 -47.02 13.59 34.56
N GLU A 180 -46.01 13.95 33.76
CA GLU A 180 -45.65 13.25 32.53
C GLU A 180 -45.19 11.81 32.78
N LEU A 181 -44.29 11.59 33.75
CA LEU A 181 -43.81 10.25 34.10
C LEU A 181 -44.96 9.36 34.60
N LYS A 182 -45.87 9.92 35.40
CA LYS A 182 -47.07 9.21 35.87
C LYS A 182 -47.97 8.76 34.71
N ILE A 183 -48.28 9.66 33.78
CA ILE A 183 -49.14 9.39 32.62
C ILE A 183 -48.53 8.32 31.70
N LEU A 184 -47.22 8.37 31.47
CA LEU A 184 -46.52 7.41 30.63
C LEU A 184 -46.48 6.01 31.27
N LEU A 185 -46.21 5.92 32.57
CA LEU A 185 -46.16 4.65 33.30
C LEU A 185 -47.53 3.97 33.38
N GLU A 186 -48.60 4.73 33.61
CA GLU A 186 -49.98 4.22 33.56
C GLU A 186 -50.33 3.69 32.15
N ALA A 187 -49.90 4.38 31.10
CA ALA A 187 -50.12 3.94 29.73
C ALA A 187 -49.34 2.66 29.39
N ILE A 188 -48.09 2.53 29.85
CA ILE A 188 -47.25 1.33 29.67
C ILE A 188 -47.90 0.13 30.35
N ASN A 189 -48.27 0.27 31.63
CA ASN A 189 -48.94 -0.80 32.36
C ASN A 189 -50.20 -1.25 31.64
N LYS A 190 -51.03 -0.32 31.18
CA LYS A 190 -52.26 -0.65 30.43
C LYS A 190 -51.96 -1.39 29.12
N LEU A 191 -50.98 -0.93 28.35
CA LEU A 191 -50.57 -1.57 27.09
C LEU A 191 -50.02 -2.98 27.31
N HIS A 192 -49.24 -3.20 28.36
CA HIS A 192 -48.75 -4.53 28.74
C HIS A 192 -49.89 -5.48 29.16
N HIS A 193 -50.88 -4.99 29.93
CA HIS A 193 -52.07 -5.78 30.27
C HIS A 193 -52.91 -6.13 29.03
N GLU A 194 -52.91 -5.29 28.00
CA GLU A 194 -53.58 -5.54 26.72
C GLU A 194 -52.70 -6.32 25.71
N GLY A 195 -51.51 -6.78 26.14
CA GLY A 195 -50.62 -7.64 25.35
C GLY A 195 -49.78 -6.92 24.29
N VAL A 196 -49.64 -5.59 24.38
CA VAL A 196 -48.90 -4.76 23.42
C VAL A 196 -47.54 -4.38 24.00
N PHE A 197 -46.50 -5.09 23.57
CA PHE A 197 -45.13 -4.92 24.09
C PHE A 197 -44.20 -4.24 23.08
N SER A 198 -44.53 -4.26 21.78
CA SER A 198 -43.66 -3.77 20.71
C SER A 198 -44.37 -2.84 19.73
N LEU A 199 -43.58 -2.05 19.00
CA LEU A 199 -44.09 -1.14 17.96
C LEU A 199 -44.83 -1.88 16.83
N ARG A 200 -44.39 -3.10 16.46
CA ARG A 200 -45.09 -3.98 15.51
C ARG A 200 -46.48 -4.37 16.00
N GLN A 201 -46.61 -4.70 17.29
CA GLN A 201 -47.91 -5.04 17.88
C GLN A 201 -48.79 -3.80 18.00
N TRP A 202 -48.21 -2.64 18.34
CA TRP A 202 -48.92 -1.36 18.33
C TRP A 202 -49.50 -1.05 16.95
N ARG A 203 -48.81 -1.35 15.84
CA ARG A 203 -49.35 -1.15 14.48
C ARG A 203 -50.69 -1.85 14.26
N GLY A 204 -50.82 -3.10 14.71
CA GLY A 204 -52.03 -3.92 14.56
C GLY A 204 -53.07 -3.74 15.68
N PHE A 205 -52.77 -2.94 16.70
CA PHE A 205 -53.63 -2.78 17.86
C PHE A 205 -54.90 -1.97 17.53
N LYS A 206 -56.09 -2.54 17.74
CA LYS A 206 -57.37 -1.93 17.32
C LYS A 206 -57.92 -0.90 18.31
N ARG A 207 -57.62 -1.02 19.61
CA ARG A 207 -58.20 -0.18 20.68
C ARG A 207 -57.33 1.03 21.05
N LYS A 208 -56.60 1.64 20.10
CA LYS A 208 -55.66 2.76 20.36
C LYS A 208 -56.27 3.98 21.07
N ASN A 209 -57.60 4.12 21.04
CA ASN A 209 -58.32 5.23 21.69
C ASN A 209 -58.46 5.06 23.22
N THR A 210 -58.13 3.89 23.78
CA THR A 210 -58.13 3.65 25.23
C THR A 210 -56.84 4.13 25.90
N VAL A 211 -55.80 4.43 25.12
CA VAL A 211 -54.50 4.93 25.57
C VAL A 211 -54.54 6.45 25.64
N THR A 212 -53.84 7.04 26.60
CA THR A 212 -53.76 8.49 26.75
C THR A 212 -53.27 9.15 25.44
N PRO A 213 -53.84 10.32 25.05
CA PRO A 213 -53.47 10.99 23.80
C PRO A 213 -51.96 11.23 23.66
N HIS A 214 -51.30 11.53 24.77
CA HIS A 214 -49.86 11.78 24.82
C HIS A 214 -49.04 10.52 24.45
N ALA A 215 -49.29 9.38 25.10
CA ALA A 215 -48.60 8.12 24.80
C ALA A 215 -48.92 7.61 23.38
N LYS A 216 -50.18 7.72 22.94
CA LYS A 216 -50.62 7.39 21.58
C LYS A 216 -49.88 8.25 20.53
N GLY A 217 -49.69 9.54 20.81
CA GLY A 217 -48.95 10.48 19.97
C GLY A 217 -47.50 10.07 19.78
N LYS A 218 -46.77 9.79 20.88
CA LYS A 218 -45.37 9.33 20.85
C LYS A 218 -45.20 8.04 20.03
N LEU A 219 -46.02 7.01 20.29
CA LEU A 219 -45.92 5.73 19.57
C LEU A 219 -46.26 5.85 18.08
N ASN A 220 -47.23 6.68 17.70
CA ASN A 220 -47.58 6.89 16.29
C ASN A 220 -46.53 7.72 15.55
N ALA A 221 -45.90 8.70 16.21
CA ALA A 221 -44.81 9.47 15.63
C ALA A 221 -43.63 8.56 15.25
N VAL A 222 -43.22 7.68 16.18
CA VAL A 222 -42.15 6.70 15.95
C VAL A 222 -42.54 5.67 14.89
N LEU A 223 -43.78 5.17 14.88
CA LEU A 223 -44.25 4.25 13.85
C LEU A 223 -44.17 4.88 12.44
N THR A 224 -44.57 6.14 12.31
CA THR A 224 -44.49 6.89 11.04
C THR A 224 -43.04 7.10 10.62
N GLN A 225 -42.15 7.43 11.56
CA GLN A 225 -40.72 7.61 11.30
C GLN A 225 -40.07 6.31 10.80
N VAL A 226 -40.32 5.18 11.46
CA VAL A 226 -39.77 3.86 11.07
C VAL A 226 -40.27 3.45 9.69
N LEU A 227 -41.56 3.60 9.38
CA LEU A 227 -42.11 3.26 8.07
C LEU A 227 -41.58 4.16 6.95
N THR A 228 -41.34 5.44 7.25
CA THR A 228 -40.79 6.41 6.28
C THR A 228 -39.32 6.12 6.01
N GLU A 229 -38.54 5.79 7.03
CA GLU A 229 -37.13 5.44 6.89
C GLU A 229 -36.95 4.07 6.20
N GLU A 230 -37.78 3.06 6.49
CA GLU A 230 -37.78 1.80 5.76
C GLU A 230 -38.09 1.99 4.27
N LYS A 231 -39.03 2.88 3.93
CA LYS A 231 -39.35 3.25 2.54
C LYS A 231 -38.17 3.99 1.88
N ARG A 232 -37.58 4.96 2.57
CA ARG A 232 -36.43 5.75 2.09
C ARG A 232 -35.19 4.87 1.88
N GLU A 233 -34.91 3.94 2.79
CA GLU A 233 -33.81 2.99 2.66
C GLU A 233 -34.03 1.95 1.56
N ALA A 234 -35.27 1.54 1.31
CA ALA A 234 -35.62 0.66 0.19
C ALA A 234 -35.48 1.40 -1.15
N GLU A 235 -35.96 2.64 -1.23
CA GLU A 235 -35.81 3.53 -2.39
C GLU A 235 -34.34 3.89 -2.65
N GLU A 236 -33.53 4.17 -1.62
CA GLU A 236 -32.09 4.41 -1.76
C GLU A 236 -31.32 3.16 -2.16
N ARG A 237 -31.65 1.98 -1.62
CA ARG A 237 -31.06 0.71 -2.06
C ARG A 237 -31.37 0.46 -3.52
N LEU A 238 -32.61 0.66 -3.94
CA LEU A 238 -33.00 0.54 -5.34
C LEU A 238 -32.31 1.58 -6.21
N ARG A 239 -32.20 2.85 -5.78
CA ARG A 239 -31.48 3.90 -6.53
C ARG A 239 -30.00 3.58 -6.66
N ARG A 240 -29.37 3.04 -5.62
CA ARG A 240 -27.98 2.57 -5.70
C ARG A 240 -27.88 1.39 -6.64
N GLU A 241 -28.80 0.44 -6.57
CA GLU A 241 -28.81 -0.74 -7.44
C GLU A 241 -29.12 -0.37 -8.89
N THR A 242 -30.03 0.56 -9.17
CA THR A 242 -30.35 1.05 -10.52
C THR A 242 -29.29 1.98 -11.07
N GLU A 243 -28.64 2.82 -10.26
CA GLU A 243 -27.48 3.61 -10.67
C GLU A 243 -26.27 2.69 -10.92
N GLU A 244 -26.08 1.65 -10.12
CA GLU A 244 -25.04 0.64 -10.32
C GLU A 244 -25.36 -0.26 -11.55
N ARG A 245 -26.64 -0.56 -11.82
CA ARG A 245 -27.12 -1.20 -13.07
C ARG A 245 -26.88 -0.32 -14.29
N ARG A 246 -27.24 0.97 -14.21
CA ARG A 246 -27.03 1.95 -15.29
C ARG A 246 -25.54 2.16 -15.55
N ARG A 247 -24.74 2.24 -14.49
CA ARG A 247 -23.28 2.36 -14.56
C ARG A 247 -22.63 1.11 -15.14
N ARG A 248 -23.02 -0.10 -14.73
CA ARG A 248 -22.52 -1.35 -15.35
C ARG A 248 -22.94 -1.49 -16.81
N ALA A 249 -24.18 -1.11 -17.15
CA ALA A 249 -24.66 -1.11 -18.54
C ALA A 249 -23.99 -0.04 -19.41
N GLN A 250 -23.62 1.13 -18.84
CA GLN A 250 -22.84 2.18 -19.51
C GLN A 250 -21.33 1.88 -19.57
N GLU A 251 -20.79 1.08 -18.64
CA GLU A 251 -19.38 0.69 -18.60
C GLU A 251 -19.09 -0.58 -19.43
N MET A 252 -20.10 -1.40 -19.76
CA MET A 252 -19.95 -2.62 -20.56
C MET A 252 -19.82 -2.28 -22.04
N LYS A 253 -18.58 -2.26 -22.55
CA LYS A 253 -18.28 -2.14 -23.98
C LYS A 253 -18.35 -3.51 -24.65
N PHE A 254 -19.12 -3.62 -25.73
CA PHE A 254 -19.16 -4.82 -26.55
C PHE A 254 -17.88 -5.00 -27.36
N THR A 255 -17.38 -6.23 -27.43
CA THR A 255 -16.27 -6.64 -28.28
C THR A 255 -16.75 -7.70 -29.27
N ILE A 256 -15.95 -7.97 -30.32
CA ILE A 256 -16.27 -9.02 -31.29
C ILE A 256 -16.36 -10.42 -30.66
N SER A 257 -15.77 -10.61 -29.48
CA SER A 257 -15.77 -11.85 -28.70
C SER A 257 -16.91 -11.93 -27.69
N THR A 258 -17.70 -10.87 -27.48
CA THR A 258 -18.87 -10.90 -26.60
C THR A 258 -19.84 -12.00 -27.02
N THR A 259 -20.29 -12.79 -26.06
CA THR A 259 -21.25 -13.87 -26.33
C THR A 259 -22.63 -13.32 -26.64
N ILE A 260 -23.45 -14.09 -27.37
CA ILE A 260 -24.83 -13.69 -27.70
C ILE A 260 -25.67 -13.48 -26.43
N GLU A 261 -25.46 -14.31 -25.41
CA GLU A 261 -26.14 -14.16 -24.11
C GLU A 261 -25.74 -12.86 -23.40
N GLU A 262 -24.45 -12.52 -23.38
CA GLU A 262 -23.98 -11.25 -22.81
C GLU A 262 -24.46 -10.03 -23.61
N ALA A 263 -24.56 -10.14 -24.93
CA ALA A 263 -25.05 -9.07 -25.79
C ALA A 263 -26.56 -8.78 -25.59
N LEU A 264 -27.37 -9.84 -25.51
CA LEU A 264 -28.83 -9.72 -25.32
C LEU A 264 -29.19 -9.22 -23.92
N PHE A 265 -28.47 -9.66 -22.89
CA PHE A 265 -28.82 -9.34 -21.51
C PHE A 265 -27.95 -8.24 -20.87
N LYS A 266 -26.92 -7.72 -21.57
CA LYS A 266 -26.00 -6.65 -21.10
C LYS A 266 -25.46 -6.85 -19.67
N GLY A 267 -25.24 -8.10 -19.26
CA GLY A 267 -24.83 -8.44 -17.88
C GLY A 267 -25.85 -8.09 -16.79
N GLY A 268 -27.12 -7.85 -17.16
CA GLY A 268 -28.24 -7.56 -16.27
C GLY A 268 -28.78 -8.79 -15.55
N VAL A 269 -29.51 -8.56 -14.45
CA VAL A 269 -30.21 -9.62 -13.71
C VAL A 269 -31.51 -9.96 -14.44
N ARG A 270 -31.73 -11.25 -14.73
CA ARG A 270 -32.93 -11.75 -15.44
C ARG A 270 -34.21 -11.47 -14.64
N VAL A 271 -35.10 -10.64 -15.17
CA VAL A 271 -36.36 -10.23 -14.52
C VAL A 271 -37.29 -11.42 -14.32
N LYS A 272 -37.27 -12.39 -15.25
CA LYS A 272 -38.05 -13.63 -15.17
C LYS A 272 -37.67 -14.53 -13.99
N GLU A 273 -36.49 -14.33 -13.40
CA GLU A 273 -35.99 -15.04 -12.22
C GLU A 273 -36.34 -14.32 -10.90
N LYS A 274 -37.09 -13.21 -10.96
CA LYS A 274 -37.63 -12.55 -9.78
C LYS A 274 -38.81 -13.34 -9.19
N LYS A 275 -38.99 -13.30 -7.87
CA LYS A 275 -40.15 -13.92 -7.20
C LYS A 275 -41.40 -13.05 -7.31
N LEU A 276 -42.56 -13.69 -7.38
CA LEU A 276 -43.89 -13.07 -7.45
C LEU A 276 -44.12 -12.09 -6.29
N ASN A 277 -43.88 -12.48 -5.04
CA ASN A 277 -44.11 -11.57 -3.91
C ASN A 277 -43.19 -10.35 -3.93
N ASP A 278 -41.97 -10.47 -4.47
CA ASP A 278 -41.05 -9.34 -4.61
C ASP A 278 -41.54 -8.38 -5.69
N PHE A 279 -42.23 -8.87 -6.73
CA PHE A 279 -42.90 -8.03 -7.72
C PHE A 279 -44.15 -7.35 -7.14
N LEU A 280 -45.05 -8.12 -6.52
CA LEU A 280 -46.30 -7.59 -5.94
C LEU A 280 -46.04 -6.57 -4.82
N THR A 281 -45.00 -6.78 -4.01
CA THR A 281 -44.62 -5.85 -2.94
C THR A 281 -44.02 -4.57 -3.50
N MET A 282 -43.16 -4.68 -4.52
CA MET A 282 -42.39 -3.56 -5.06
C MET A 282 -43.19 -2.66 -6.00
N GLU A 283 -43.98 -3.25 -6.90
CA GLU A 283 -44.66 -2.52 -7.98
C GLU A 283 -46.15 -2.27 -7.70
N LEU A 284 -46.74 -3.07 -6.80
CA LEU A 284 -48.18 -3.07 -6.53
C LEU A 284 -48.51 -2.83 -5.04
N GLY A 285 -47.55 -2.32 -4.27
CA GLY A 285 -47.74 -1.90 -2.87
C GLY A 285 -48.11 -3.04 -1.92
N GLY A 286 -47.78 -4.29 -2.26
CA GLY A 286 -48.13 -5.48 -1.48
C GLY A 286 -49.53 -6.03 -1.77
N ARG A 287 -50.25 -5.50 -2.77
CA ARG A 287 -51.56 -6.01 -3.19
C ARG A 287 -51.40 -7.41 -3.82
N GLY A 288 -52.17 -8.38 -3.34
CA GLY A 288 -52.17 -9.76 -3.85
C GLY A 288 -51.02 -10.64 -3.37
N VAL A 289 -50.20 -10.20 -2.42
CA VAL A 289 -49.09 -10.99 -1.84
C VAL A 289 -49.61 -12.35 -1.37
N VAL A 290 -48.98 -13.40 -1.87
CA VAL A 290 -49.35 -14.79 -1.56
C VAL A 290 -48.50 -15.33 -0.40
N ALA A 291 -48.93 -16.44 0.21
CA ALA A 291 -48.09 -17.12 1.21
C ALA A 291 -46.71 -17.46 0.62
N THR A 292 -45.65 -17.41 1.44
CA THR A 292 -44.25 -17.51 0.99
C THR A 292 -43.95 -18.79 0.19
N ASN A 293 -44.66 -19.88 0.49
CA ASN A 293 -44.57 -21.16 -0.21
C ASN A 293 -45.23 -21.19 -1.61
N ARG A 294 -45.99 -20.14 -1.97
CA ARG A 294 -46.63 -19.96 -3.28
C ARG A 294 -45.98 -18.89 -4.14
N SER A 295 -45.00 -18.18 -3.61
CA SER A 295 -44.26 -17.15 -4.35
C SER A 295 -43.28 -17.79 -5.34
N VAL A 296 -43.77 -18.06 -6.55
CA VAL A 296 -42.98 -18.61 -7.67
C VAL A 296 -42.21 -17.54 -8.43
N LEU A 297 -41.36 -17.96 -9.37
CA LEU A 297 -40.67 -17.06 -10.28
C LEU A 297 -41.66 -16.45 -11.29
N LEU A 298 -41.40 -15.23 -11.75
CA LEU A 298 -42.27 -14.54 -12.70
C LEU A 298 -42.46 -15.33 -13.99
N LYS A 299 -41.44 -16.03 -14.49
CA LYS A 299 -41.58 -16.93 -15.66
C LYS A 299 -42.61 -18.04 -15.50
N GLU A 300 -42.84 -18.50 -14.27
CA GLU A 300 -43.86 -19.53 -13.99
C GLU A 300 -45.22 -18.91 -13.69
N PHE A 301 -45.23 -17.74 -13.06
CA PHE A 301 -46.46 -17.00 -12.79
C PHE A 301 -47.17 -16.55 -14.07
N PHE A 302 -46.47 -15.91 -15.00
CA PHE A 302 -47.07 -15.38 -16.24
C PHE A 302 -47.52 -16.46 -17.24
N LYS A 303 -47.18 -17.73 -17.02
CA LYS A 303 -47.75 -18.86 -17.78
C LYS A 303 -49.22 -19.11 -17.42
N ASP A 304 -49.55 -19.00 -16.14
CA ASP A 304 -50.91 -19.17 -15.64
C ASP A 304 -51.10 -18.41 -14.30
N PRO A 305 -51.41 -17.10 -14.35
CA PRO A 305 -51.56 -16.27 -13.16
C PRO A 305 -52.67 -16.74 -12.21
N THR A 306 -53.72 -17.37 -12.76
CA THR A 306 -54.91 -17.82 -12.02
C THR A 306 -54.62 -18.97 -11.05
N LYS A 307 -53.57 -19.74 -11.32
CA LYS A 307 -53.08 -20.82 -10.46
C LYS A 307 -52.51 -20.31 -9.14
N TYR A 308 -51.90 -19.13 -9.16
CA TYR A 308 -51.13 -18.58 -8.05
C TYR A 308 -51.91 -17.53 -7.26
N ILE A 309 -52.66 -16.65 -7.95
CA ILE A 309 -53.59 -15.71 -7.32
C ILE A 309 -55.02 -16.19 -7.58
N ARG A 310 -55.61 -16.85 -6.56
CA ARG A 310 -56.93 -17.49 -6.66
C ARG A 310 -58.10 -16.52 -6.50
N ASP A 311 -57.85 -15.35 -5.91
CA ASP A 311 -58.86 -14.30 -5.79
C ASP A 311 -58.99 -13.59 -7.14
N LYS A 312 -60.11 -13.87 -7.82
CA LYS A 312 -60.39 -13.36 -9.16
C LYS A 312 -60.56 -11.84 -9.20
N GLY A 313 -61.03 -11.22 -8.10
CA GLY A 313 -61.17 -9.77 -8.01
C GLY A 313 -59.81 -9.10 -7.92
N VAL A 314 -58.96 -9.60 -7.02
CA VAL A 314 -57.59 -9.09 -6.83
C VAL A 314 -56.72 -9.30 -8.07
N LEU A 315 -56.84 -10.45 -8.74
CA LEU A 315 -56.09 -10.70 -9.98
C LEU A 315 -56.52 -9.77 -11.12
N ASN A 316 -57.83 -9.54 -11.30
CA ASN A 316 -58.33 -8.61 -12.31
C ASN A 316 -57.83 -7.18 -12.06
N GLU A 317 -57.85 -6.72 -10.81
CA GLU A 317 -57.32 -5.39 -10.46
C GLU A 317 -55.82 -5.28 -10.76
N ILE A 318 -55.04 -6.32 -10.48
CA ILE A 318 -53.60 -6.37 -10.78
C ILE A 318 -53.38 -6.34 -12.30
N GLN A 319 -54.14 -7.11 -13.07
CA GLN A 319 -54.00 -7.21 -14.53
C GLN A 319 -54.33 -5.92 -15.27
N ILE A 320 -55.15 -5.04 -14.68
CA ILE A 320 -55.48 -3.73 -15.25
C ILE A 320 -54.31 -2.73 -15.06
N THR A 321 -53.33 -3.02 -14.21
CA THR A 321 -52.22 -2.09 -13.96
C THR A 321 -51.17 -2.10 -15.07
N ASP A 322 -50.68 -0.90 -15.42
CA ASP A 322 -49.57 -0.76 -16.36
C ASP A 322 -48.30 -1.48 -15.89
N ALA A 323 -48.10 -1.60 -14.57
CA ALA A 323 -46.96 -2.32 -14.00
C ALA A 323 -47.02 -3.82 -14.29
N TYR A 324 -48.22 -4.43 -14.27
CA TYR A 324 -48.41 -5.81 -14.67
C TYR A 324 -48.16 -6.01 -16.17
N ALA A 325 -48.74 -5.16 -17.03
CA ALA A 325 -48.57 -5.26 -18.48
C ALA A 325 -47.09 -5.11 -18.91
N ARG A 326 -46.36 -4.14 -18.33
CA ARG A 326 -44.92 -3.97 -18.58
C ARG A 326 -44.11 -5.19 -18.14
N MET A 327 -44.39 -5.71 -16.94
CA MET A 327 -43.65 -6.83 -16.38
C MET A 327 -43.91 -8.12 -17.16
N GLU A 328 -45.16 -8.34 -17.59
CA GLU A 328 -45.52 -9.47 -18.44
C GLU A 328 -44.78 -9.42 -19.79
N GLY A 329 -44.75 -8.26 -20.45
CA GLY A 329 -44.02 -8.06 -21.70
C GLY A 329 -42.54 -8.41 -21.57
N VAL A 330 -41.85 -7.80 -20.58
CA VAL A 330 -40.41 -8.03 -20.35
C VAL A 330 -40.09 -9.50 -20.06
N VAL A 331 -40.94 -10.19 -19.28
CA VAL A 331 -40.70 -11.61 -18.96
C VAL A 331 -40.90 -12.51 -20.19
N ARG A 332 -41.85 -12.17 -21.08
CA ARG A 332 -42.05 -12.90 -22.34
C ARG A 332 -40.88 -12.66 -23.31
N ASP A 333 -40.46 -11.42 -23.47
CA ASP A 333 -39.30 -11.05 -24.27
C ASP A 333 -38.02 -11.79 -23.83
N GLU A 334 -37.75 -11.85 -22.51
CA GLU A 334 -36.61 -12.59 -21.97
C GLU A 334 -36.72 -14.11 -22.19
N MET A 335 -37.92 -14.65 -22.33
CA MET A 335 -38.14 -16.08 -22.63
C MET A 335 -37.87 -16.36 -24.10
N ASP A 336 -38.33 -15.49 -25.00
CA ASP A 336 -38.14 -15.61 -26.45
C ASP A 336 -36.65 -15.49 -26.82
N MET A 337 -35.92 -14.53 -26.22
CA MET A 337 -34.47 -14.39 -26.37
C MET A 337 -33.71 -15.66 -25.93
N GLU A 338 -34.16 -16.34 -24.87
CA GLU A 338 -33.52 -17.57 -24.37
C GLU A 338 -33.76 -18.77 -25.29
N GLU A 339 -34.91 -18.80 -25.95
CA GLU A 339 -35.19 -19.78 -27.00
C GLU A 339 -34.29 -19.53 -28.22
N ASP A 340 -34.15 -18.27 -28.62
CA ASP A 340 -33.32 -17.89 -29.76
C ASP A 340 -31.84 -18.14 -29.52
N ILE A 341 -31.32 -17.90 -28.31
CA ILE A 341 -29.95 -18.28 -27.95
C ILE A 341 -29.72 -19.77 -28.20
N LYS A 342 -30.67 -20.64 -27.83
CA LYS A 342 -30.54 -22.09 -28.07
C LYS A 342 -30.55 -22.42 -29.56
N LYS A 343 -31.37 -21.73 -30.37
CA LYS A 343 -31.38 -21.88 -31.84
C LYS A 343 -30.06 -21.42 -32.46
N LEU A 344 -29.56 -20.25 -32.05
CA LEU A 344 -28.30 -19.69 -32.52
C LEU A 344 -27.11 -20.58 -32.16
N TYR A 345 -27.07 -21.14 -30.95
CA TYR A 345 -26.02 -22.07 -30.54
C TYR A 345 -26.02 -23.38 -31.34
N LYS A 346 -27.20 -23.90 -31.72
CA LYS A 346 -27.32 -25.05 -32.62
C LYS A 346 -26.79 -24.76 -34.02
N ASN A 347 -26.93 -23.52 -34.48
CA ASN A 347 -26.40 -23.03 -35.76
C ASN A 347 -24.94 -22.52 -35.68
N GLY A 348 -24.24 -22.73 -34.55
CA GLY A 348 -22.83 -22.35 -34.38
C GLY A 348 -22.59 -20.86 -34.11
N VAL A 349 -23.64 -20.05 -33.92
CA VAL A 349 -23.56 -18.61 -33.66
C VAL A 349 -23.49 -18.37 -32.16
N ARG A 350 -22.27 -18.19 -31.64
CA ARG A 350 -22.02 -18.04 -30.18
C ARG A 350 -21.54 -16.66 -29.74
N THR A 351 -21.08 -15.83 -30.67
CA THR A 351 -20.52 -14.49 -30.40
C THR A 351 -21.06 -13.46 -31.38
N LEU A 352 -20.95 -12.18 -31.06
CA LEU A 352 -21.34 -11.07 -31.95
C LEU A 352 -20.61 -11.12 -33.31
N LEU A 353 -19.35 -11.55 -33.35
CA LEU A 353 -18.64 -11.81 -34.61
C LEU A 353 -19.36 -12.86 -35.46
N LYS A 354 -19.73 -13.99 -34.85
CA LYS A 354 -20.43 -15.06 -35.57
C LYS A 354 -21.85 -14.68 -35.96
N TRP A 355 -22.49 -13.77 -35.20
CA TRP A 355 -23.77 -13.17 -35.59
C TRP A 355 -23.64 -12.25 -36.81
N SER A 356 -22.55 -11.47 -36.89
CA SER A 356 -22.27 -10.64 -38.07
C SER A 356 -22.03 -11.46 -39.34
N GLU A 357 -21.50 -12.68 -39.22
CA GLU A 357 -21.22 -13.63 -40.31
C GLU A 357 -22.38 -14.58 -40.62
N ALA A 358 -23.47 -14.55 -39.85
CA ALA A 358 -24.57 -15.50 -39.98
C ALA A 358 -25.37 -15.29 -41.28
N ALA A 359 -25.78 -16.40 -41.92
CA ALA A 359 -26.60 -16.38 -43.12
C ALA A 359 -27.99 -15.76 -42.85
N ALA A 360 -28.59 -15.14 -43.86
CA ALA A 360 -29.89 -14.47 -43.73
C ALA A 360 -31.00 -15.41 -43.22
N GLU A 361 -30.96 -16.68 -43.60
CA GLU A 361 -31.89 -17.73 -43.12
C GLU A 361 -31.77 -17.98 -41.61
N VAL A 362 -30.56 -17.89 -41.04
CA VAL A 362 -30.33 -18.03 -39.59
C VAL A 362 -30.82 -16.81 -38.83
N LYS A 363 -30.67 -15.60 -39.42
CA LYS A 363 -31.17 -14.35 -38.84
C LYS A 363 -32.69 -14.23 -38.91
N ALA A 364 -33.31 -14.73 -39.97
CA ALA A 364 -34.76 -14.80 -40.10
C ALA A 364 -35.42 -15.82 -39.15
N GLY A 365 -34.63 -16.71 -38.54
CA GLY A 365 -35.11 -17.76 -37.62
C GLY A 365 -35.16 -17.38 -36.14
N VAL A 366 -34.79 -16.13 -35.77
CA VAL A 366 -34.90 -15.59 -34.41
C VAL A 366 -36.00 -14.53 -34.34
N HIS A 367 -36.53 -14.27 -33.14
CA HIS A 367 -37.54 -13.26 -32.92
C HIS A 367 -37.00 -11.85 -33.19
N ASP A 368 -37.88 -10.94 -33.62
CA ASP A 368 -37.52 -9.57 -34.03
C ASP A 368 -36.78 -8.81 -32.92
N ILE A 369 -37.19 -8.96 -31.67
CA ILE A 369 -36.51 -8.34 -30.54
C ILE A 369 -35.06 -8.84 -30.35
N THR A 370 -34.81 -10.13 -30.59
CA THR A 370 -33.45 -10.71 -30.54
C THR A 370 -32.60 -10.14 -31.68
N ASN A 371 -33.18 -10.00 -32.88
CA ASN A 371 -32.52 -9.37 -34.03
C ASN A 371 -32.16 -7.91 -33.72
N GLU A 372 -33.12 -7.11 -33.27
CA GLU A 372 -32.93 -5.68 -32.96
C GLU A 372 -31.84 -5.46 -31.91
N PHE A 373 -31.82 -6.26 -30.83
CA PHE A 373 -30.81 -6.12 -29.78
C PHE A 373 -29.41 -6.52 -30.24
N LEU A 374 -29.28 -7.62 -31.01
CA LEU A 374 -27.97 -8.04 -31.52
C LEU A 374 -27.45 -7.12 -32.61
N ASP A 375 -28.33 -6.57 -33.45
CA ASP A 375 -27.94 -5.59 -34.47
C ASP A 375 -27.64 -4.22 -33.84
N ALA A 376 -28.37 -3.80 -32.81
CA ALA A 376 -28.02 -2.62 -32.01
C ALA A 376 -26.67 -2.79 -31.31
N ALA A 377 -26.37 -3.98 -30.76
CA ALA A 377 -25.06 -4.27 -30.18
C ALA A 377 -23.94 -4.27 -31.24
N LEU A 378 -24.22 -4.71 -32.47
CA LEU A 378 -23.28 -4.58 -33.60
C LEU A 378 -23.10 -3.14 -34.05
N VAL A 379 -24.14 -2.30 -34.00
CA VAL A 379 -24.07 -0.87 -34.29
C VAL A 379 -23.28 -0.14 -33.19
N GLU A 380 -23.51 -0.46 -31.92
CA GLU A 380 -22.76 0.05 -30.76
C GLU A 380 -21.26 -0.34 -30.83
N LEU A 381 -20.96 -1.52 -31.38
CA LEU A 381 -19.60 -1.98 -31.70
C LEU A 381 -18.98 -1.24 -32.91
N ARG A 382 -19.81 -0.73 -33.83
CA ARG A 382 -19.41 0.03 -35.03
C ARG A 382 -19.40 1.54 -34.82
N ASP A 383 -19.90 2.03 -33.69
CA ASP A 383 -20.00 3.47 -33.42
C ASP A 383 -18.58 4.05 -33.18
N PRO A 384 -18.11 5.00 -34.01
CA PRO A 384 -16.72 5.48 -34.00
C PRO A 384 -16.29 6.12 -32.68
N THR A 385 -17.25 6.53 -31.86
CA THR A 385 -17.02 7.26 -30.60
C THR A 385 -16.56 6.34 -29.45
N THR A 386 -16.82 5.03 -29.54
CA THR A 386 -16.52 4.07 -28.46
C THR A 386 -15.45 3.04 -28.83
N THR A 387 -15.25 2.79 -30.13
CA THR A 387 -14.21 1.90 -30.67
C THR A 387 -12.94 2.72 -30.87
N GLY A 388 -11.97 2.56 -29.97
CA GLY A 388 -10.62 3.07 -30.16
C GLY A 388 -10.05 2.51 -31.45
N ALA A 389 -10.10 3.31 -32.51
CA ALA A 389 -9.47 2.99 -33.78
C ALA A 389 -7.97 2.92 -33.55
N SER A 390 -7.30 1.98 -34.23
CA SER A 390 -5.85 2.01 -34.32
C SER A 390 -5.42 3.35 -34.91
N GLU A 391 -4.69 4.14 -34.14
CA GLU A 391 -4.30 5.50 -34.52
C GLU A 391 -2.93 5.47 -35.19
N LYS A 392 -2.82 5.99 -36.41
CA LYS A 392 -1.52 6.20 -37.06
C LYS A 392 -0.89 7.47 -36.52
N LEU A 393 0.28 7.35 -35.89
CA LEU A 393 0.99 8.47 -35.30
C LEU A 393 1.98 9.05 -36.31
N GLU A 394 1.51 10.03 -37.08
CA GLU A 394 2.31 10.67 -38.12
C GLU A 394 3.58 11.34 -37.55
N GLY A 395 4.72 11.15 -38.20
CA GLY A 395 6.03 11.68 -37.77
C GLY A 395 6.59 11.10 -36.46
N TYR A 396 5.89 10.17 -35.80
CA TYR A 396 6.34 9.61 -34.53
C TYR A 396 7.50 8.62 -34.70
N TYR A 397 7.50 7.84 -35.79
CA TYR A 397 8.63 6.97 -36.13
C TYR A 397 9.93 7.77 -36.19
N GLU A 398 9.93 8.86 -36.98
CA GLU A 398 11.10 9.70 -37.19
C GLU A 398 11.51 10.45 -35.91
N SER A 399 10.56 10.85 -35.06
CA SER A 399 10.88 11.46 -33.76
C SER A 399 11.65 10.52 -32.83
N VAL A 400 11.22 9.25 -32.75
CA VAL A 400 11.86 8.25 -31.90
C VAL A 400 13.18 7.78 -32.52
N TYR A 401 13.21 7.55 -33.84
CA TYR A 401 14.39 7.09 -34.56
C TYR A 401 15.50 8.15 -34.53
N ASN A 402 15.18 9.43 -34.77
CA ASN A 402 16.15 10.53 -34.78
C ASN A 402 16.31 11.21 -33.42
N ALA A 403 15.98 10.53 -32.32
CA ALA A 403 16.11 11.08 -30.98
C ALA A 403 17.54 11.59 -30.72
N ARG A 404 17.63 12.79 -30.14
CA ARG A 404 18.90 13.48 -29.91
C ARG A 404 19.62 12.91 -28.70
N TRP A 405 20.93 12.77 -28.81
CA TRP A 405 21.79 12.31 -27.73
C TRP A 405 22.35 13.47 -26.92
N SER A 406 22.45 13.25 -25.62
CA SER A 406 23.25 14.06 -24.71
C SER A 406 23.80 13.16 -23.61
N HIS A 407 24.76 13.64 -22.84
CA HIS A 407 25.33 12.86 -21.75
C HIS A 407 25.88 13.74 -20.63
N VAL A 408 26.05 13.12 -19.46
CA VAL A 408 26.66 13.72 -18.29
C VAL A 408 27.94 12.95 -17.99
N VAL A 409 29.05 13.67 -17.93
CA VAL A 409 30.36 13.15 -17.54
C VAL A 409 30.75 13.62 -16.16
N GLU A 410 31.50 12.76 -15.49
CA GLU A 410 32.20 13.06 -14.26
C GLU A 410 33.62 13.52 -14.59
N ILE A 411 34.00 14.68 -14.06
CA ILE A 411 35.35 15.25 -14.21
C ILE A 411 36.06 15.16 -12.85
N PRO A 412 37.26 14.56 -12.80
CA PRO A 412 38.06 14.57 -11.59
C PRO A 412 38.65 15.97 -11.35
N ASP A 413 38.04 16.73 -10.42
CA ASP A 413 38.56 18.02 -9.97
C ASP A 413 39.07 17.91 -8.51
N GLY A 414 40.23 18.53 -8.24
CA GLY A 414 41.04 18.36 -7.03
C GLY A 414 40.39 18.73 -5.69
N ASP A 415 39.19 19.34 -5.69
CA ASP A 415 38.42 19.70 -4.48
C ASP A 415 37.01 19.07 -4.45
N GLY A 416 36.70 18.20 -5.41
CA GLY A 416 35.42 17.49 -5.50
C GLY A 416 35.01 17.22 -6.94
N THR A 417 34.49 16.02 -7.17
CA THR A 417 34.07 15.56 -8.49
C THR A 417 32.95 16.41 -9.11
N GLY A 418 33.29 17.17 -10.15
CA GLY A 418 32.36 17.95 -10.97
C GLY A 418 31.57 17.10 -11.95
N LEU A 419 30.33 17.51 -12.27
CA LEU A 419 29.52 16.89 -13.32
C LEU A 419 29.33 17.90 -14.45
N GLU A 420 29.65 17.51 -15.67
CA GLU A 420 29.48 18.33 -16.88
C GLU A 420 28.45 17.70 -17.82
N VAL A 421 27.56 18.53 -18.35
CA VAL A 421 26.56 18.14 -19.34
C VAL A 421 27.10 18.45 -20.74
N ARG A 422 27.08 17.46 -21.63
CA ARG A 422 27.57 17.57 -23.02
C ARG A 422 26.49 17.10 -24.00
N GLU A 423 26.45 17.74 -25.16
CA GLU A 423 25.61 17.29 -26.27
C GLU A 423 26.27 16.13 -27.03
N GLY A 424 25.44 15.32 -27.69
CA GLY A 424 25.89 14.16 -28.44
C GLY A 424 26.10 12.92 -27.58
N LYS A 425 26.53 11.84 -28.23
CA LYS A 425 26.83 10.56 -27.59
C LYS A 425 28.24 10.63 -26.97
N PRO A 426 28.47 10.03 -25.78
CA PRO A 426 29.81 10.03 -25.19
C PRO A 426 30.81 9.29 -26.08
N GLU A 427 32.05 9.80 -26.12
CA GLU A 427 33.15 9.19 -26.89
C GLU A 427 33.51 7.79 -26.39
N GLN A 428 33.50 7.62 -25.06
CA GLN A 428 33.69 6.34 -24.39
C GLN A 428 32.42 5.94 -23.65
N SER A 429 32.01 4.69 -23.81
CA SER A 429 30.88 4.09 -23.08
C SER A 429 31.41 3.30 -21.87
N TRP A 430 30.53 2.92 -20.94
CA TRP A 430 30.90 2.02 -19.85
C TRP A 430 31.55 0.73 -20.36
N THR A 431 32.58 0.31 -19.65
CA THR A 431 33.28 -0.94 -19.84
C THR A 431 32.60 -2.06 -19.04
N TYR A 432 32.63 -3.28 -19.57
CA TYR A 432 32.02 -4.43 -18.90
C TYR A 432 32.88 -5.68 -19.06
N LYS A 433 33.00 -6.44 -17.97
CA LYS A 433 33.59 -7.78 -17.93
C LYS A 433 32.49 -8.84 -18.03
N LYS A 434 32.83 -9.98 -18.67
CA LYS A 434 31.93 -11.14 -18.76
C LYS A 434 32.07 -11.99 -17.50
N PHE A 435 30.94 -12.33 -16.87
CA PHE A 435 30.89 -13.25 -15.73
C PHE A 435 29.83 -14.33 -16.01
N GLY A 436 30.26 -15.53 -16.40
CA GLY A 436 29.34 -16.54 -16.96
C GLY A 436 28.66 -16.02 -18.23
N ASP A 437 27.33 -16.13 -18.34
CA ASP A 437 26.52 -15.55 -19.42
C ASP A 437 26.03 -14.12 -19.11
N THR A 438 26.57 -13.49 -18.06
CA THR A 438 26.18 -12.16 -17.58
C THR A 438 27.28 -11.13 -17.83
N LEU A 439 26.93 -9.85 -17.69
CA LEU A 439 27.85 -8.72 -17.82
C LEU A 439 27.93 -7.98 -16.49
N GLU A 440 29.13 -7.57 -16.10
CA GLU A 440 29.36 -6.71 -14.93
C GLU A 440 30.15 -5.48 -15.36
N LYS A 441 29.84 -4.33 -14.76
CA LYS A 441 30.58 -3.09 -15.01
C LYS A 441 32.05 -3.31 -14.59
N ASP A 442 32.97 -2.92 -15.45
CA ASP A 442 34.40 -3.07 -15.18
C ASP A 442 34.96 -1.81 -14.53
N ASP A 443 34.90 -1.73 -13.20
CA ASP A 443 35.40 -0.59 -12.44
C ASP A 443 36.94 -0.61 -12.27
N GLY A 444 37.66 -1.63 -12.78
CA GLY A 444 39.06 -1.89 -12.45
C GLY A 444 40.11 -1.52 -13.51
N VAL A 445 39.71 -1.00 -14.67
CA VAL A 445 40.62 -0.76 -15.83
C VAL A 445 40.90 0.73 -16.09
N GLU A 446 40.30 1.65 -15.34
CA GLU A 446 40.18 3.03 -15.81
C GLU A 446 41.28 3.97 -15.25
N GLN A 447 42.17 4.42 -16.15
CA GLN A 447 43.18 5.46 -15.92
C GLN A 447 42.52 6.74 -15.39
N SER A 448 43.18 7.44 -14.45
CA SER A 448 42.57 8.42 -13.54
C SER A 448 42.08 9.74 -14.16
N ASP A 449 42.35 10.00 -15.44
CA ASP A 449 42.26 11.37 -15.98
C ASP A 449 41.21 11.56 -17.10
N ALA A 450 40.51 10.51 -17.52
CA ALA A 450 39.49 10.60 -18.58
C ALA A 450 38.08 10.94 -18.02
N PRO A 451 37.30 11.85 -18.65
CA PRO A 451 35.91 12.13 -18.25
C PRO A 451 35.05 10.86 -18.29
N ARG A 452 34.39 10.53 -17.18
CA ARG A 452 33.67 9.26 -17.04
C ARG A 452 32.19 9.43 -17.35
N PRO A 453 31.59 8.65 -18.27
CA PRO A 453 30.15 8.73 -18.51
C PRO A 453 29.39 8.28 -17.25
N ARG A 454 28.46 9.11 -16.77
CA ARG A 454 27.55 8.79 -15.66
C ARG A 454 26.11 8.64 -16.12
N LEU A 455 25.72 9.37 -17.16
CA LEU A 455 24.36 9.32 -17.69
C LEU A 455 24.39 9.61 -19.18
N MET A 456 23.62 8.86 -19.97
CA MET A 456 23.22 9.29 -21.31
C MET A 456 21.75 9.68 -21.29
N VAL A 457 21.37 10.61 -22.14
CA VAL A 457 20.01 11.11 -22.28
C VAL A 457 19.61 11.05 -23.75
N LEU A 458 18.40 10.56 -23.98
CA LEU A 458 17.78 10.54 -25.30
C LEU A 458 16.52 11.40 -25.27
N THR A 459 16.47 12.37 -26.18
CA THR A 459 15.39 13.36 -26.30
C THR A 459 14.63 13.15 -27.60
N SER A 460 13.32 12.87 -27.51
CA SER A 460 12.40 12.73 -28.65
C SER A 460 11.43 13.90 -28.66
N ASP A 461 11.33 14.62 -29.79
CA ASP A 461 10.51 15.82 -29.92
C ASP A 461 9.00 15.57 -29.74
N LYS A 462 8.53 14.35 -30.04
CA LYS A 462 7.16 13.88 -29.79
C LYS A 462 7.02 13.04 -28.52
N GLY A 463 8.07 12.96 -27.71
CA GLY A 463 8.13 12.11 -26.51
C GLY A 463 8.27 10.61 -26.79
N TRP A 464 8.07 9.81 -25.75
CA TRP A 464 8.28 8.35 -25.77
C TRP A 464 6.98 7.59 -25.50
N PRO A 465 6.83 6.32 -25.93
CA PRO A 465 5.56 5.60 -25.76
C PRO A 465 5.08 5.51 -24.30
N TYR A 466 6.02 5.54 -23.34
CA TYR A 466 5.70 5.56 -21.91
C TYR A 466 5.15 6.91 -21.41
N SER A 467 5.60 8.05 -21.96
CA SER A 467 5.26 9.38 -21.43
C SER A 467 3.77 9.71 -21.59
N TRP A 468 3.09 9.09 -22.56
CA TRP A 468 1.65 9.24 -22.76
C TRP A 468 0.79 8.64 -21.65
N ASN A 469 1.36 7.80 -20.79
CA ASN A 469 0.72 7.23 -19.60
C ASN A 469 0.94 8.07 -18.31
N MET A 470 1.65 9.21 -18.39
CA MET A 470 1.90 10.13 -17.26
C MET A 470 1.33 11.53 -17.53
N THR A 471 0.82 12.18 -16.48
CA THR A 471 0.22 13.52 -16.50
C THR A 471 1.20 14.67 -16.16
N GLN A 472 2.50 14.57 -16.49
CA GLN A 472 3.49 15.63 -16.16
C GLN A 472 4.42 16.06 -17.32
N ASN A 473 4.81 17.34 -17.26
CA ASN A 473 5.45 18.18 -18.29
C ASN A 473 6.94 17.91 -18.61
N SER A 474 7.41 16.66 -18.58
CA SER A 474 8.77 16.33 -19.07
C SER A 474 8.78 15.03 -19.88
N SER A 475 7.95 15.00 -20.93
CA SER A 475 7.66 13.82 -21.73
C SER A 475 8.73 13.46 -22.78
N GLU A 476 9.76 14.28 -22.95
CA GLU A 476 10.69 14.20 -24.10
C GLU A 476 11.98 13.44 -23.80
N ASP A 477 12.45 13.44 -22.54
CA ASP A 477 13.73 12.87 -22.12
C ASP A 477 13.55 11.53 -21.36
N PHE A 478 14.48 10.58 -21.55
CA PHE A 478 14.75 9.53 -20.56
C PHE A 478 16.24 9.33 -20.34
N PHE A 479 16.57 8.71 -19.19
CA PHE A 479 17.94 8.55 -18.71
C PHE A 479 18.44 7.12 -18.86
N VAL A 480 19.68 6.96 -19.35
CA VAL A 480 20.39 5.69 -19.49
C VAL A 480 21.61 5.73 -18.57
N ASN A 481 21.59 4.90 -17.53
CA ASN A 481 22.78 4.64 -16.72
C ASN A 481 23.44 3.31 -17.15
N CYS A 482 24.50 2.93 -16.44
CA CYS A 482 25.25 1.71 -16.73
C CYS A 482 24.39 0.43 -16.66
N GLU A 483 23.39 0.36 -15.77
CA GLU A 483 22.49 -0.79 -15.67
C GLU A 483 21.50 -0.86 -16.84
N VAL A 484 21.01 0.27 -17.33
CA VAL A 484 20.16 0.32 -18.54
C VAL A 484 20.95 -0.10 -19.79
N GLU A 485 22.18 0.42 -19.96
CA GLU A 485 23.06 0.01 -21.06
C GLU A 485 23.40 -1.49 -20.98
N ARG A 486 23.60 -2.02 -19.76
CA ARG A 486 23.85 -3.45 -19.56
C ARG A 486 22.69 -4.32 -20.04
N VAL A 487 21.45 -3.94 -19.74
CA VAL A 487 20.25 -4.63 -20.24
C VAL A 487 20.26 -4.67 -21.77
N TRP A 488 20.58 -3.56 -22.43
CA TRP A 488 20.71 -3.52 -23.88
C TRP A 488 21.82 -4.44 -24.39
N ARG A 489 23.01 -4.42 -23.78
CA ARG A 489 24.13 -5.29 -24.20
C ARG A 489 23.78 -6.78 -24.14
N ILE A 490 23.02 -7.20 -23.13
CA ILE A 490 22.52 -8.60 -23.03
C ILE A 490 21.59 -8.90 -24.21
N VAL A 491 20.58 -8.06 -24.44
CA VAL A 491 19.62 -8.24 -25.55
C VAL A 491 20.32 -8.20 -26.91
N ARG A 492 21.31 -7.31 -27.08
CA ARG A 492 22.11 -7.19 -28.29
C ARG A 492 22.90 -8.47 -28.58
N ASN A 493 23.45 -9.12 -27.56
CA ASN A 493 24.15 -10.40 -27.72
C ASN A 493 23.19 -11.49 -28.23
N ASP A 494 21.97 -11.58 -27.66
CA ASP A 494 20.95 -12.52 -28.12
C ASP A 494 20.55 -12.30 -29.59
N LEU A 495 20.40 -11.02 -29.97
CA LEU A 495 20.09 -10.65 -31.35
C LEU A 495 21.23 -10.99 -32.29
N THR A 496 22.48 -10.77 -31.86
CA THR A 496 23.67 -11.07 -32.68
C THR A 496 23.78 -12.58 -32.93
N GLU A 497 23.57 -13.41 -31.91
CA GLU A 497 23.53 -14.86 -32.06
C GLU A 497 22.38 -15.29 -32.99
N TRP A 498 21.18 -14.73 -32.78
CA TRP A 498 20.03 -15.03 -33.64
C TRP A 498 20.24 -14.65 -35.11
N PHE A 499 20.87 -13.51 -35.37
CA PHE A 499 21.14 -13.03 -36.73
C PHE A 499 22.28 -13.77 -37.43
N SER A 500 23.14 -14.46 -36.67
CA SER A 500 24.28 -15.20 -37.21
C SER A 500 23.96 -16.66 -37.56
N ASN A 501 22.83 -17.18 -37.06
CA ASN A 501 22.37 -18.53 -37.36
C ASN A 501 21.79 -18.62 -38.78
N SER A 502 22.62 -19.04 -39.75
CA SER A 502 22.22 -19.32 -41.13
C SER A 502 21.41 -20.61 -41.28
N ASP A 503 21.59 -21.57 -40.35
CA ASP A 503 20.83 -22.81 -40.30
C ASP A 503 19.64 -22.67 -39.34
N LEU A 504 18.44 -22.53 -39.89
CA LEU A 504 17.14 -22.41 -39.19
C LEU A 504 16.75 -23.64 -38.34
N THR A 505 17.65 -24.62 -38.18
CA THR A 505 17.39 -25.93 -37.58
C THR A 505 17.59 -25.99 -36.07
N LEU A 506 18.32 -25.02 -35.46
CA LEU A 506 18.66 -25.04 -34.03
C LEU A 506 17.96 -23.97 -33.17
N SER A 507 17.59 -22.81 -33.72
CA SER A 507 16.72 -21.85 -33.01
C SER A 507 15.96 -20.93 -33.95
N SER A 508 14.62 -20.92 -33.83
CA SER A 508 13.73 -20.09 -34.65
C SER A 508 13.47 -18.70 -34.08
N SER A 509 14.01 -18.33 -32.91
CA SER A 509 13.78 -17.05 -32.23
C SER A 509 14.94 -16.70 -31.27
N PRO A 510 15.20 -15.41 -30.98
CA PRO A 510 16.21 -15.03 -29.97
C PRO A 510 15.72 -15.43 -28.58
N VAL A 511 16.66 -15.50 -27.62
CA VAL A 511 16.37 -15.82 -26.21
C VAL A 511 15.30 -14.86 -25.67
N ARG A 512 14.24 -15.42 -25.07
CA ARG A 512 13.20 -14.62 -24.43
C ARG A 512 13.73 -14.12 -23.09
N ARG A 513 13.58 -12.83 -22.81
CA ARG A 513 14.15 -12.21 -21.60
C ARG A 513 13.06 -11.76 -20.64
N LEU A 514 13.35 -11.83 -19.34
CA LEU A 514 12.50 -11.31 -18.27
C LEU A 514 13.29 -10.31 -17.44
N LEU A 515 12.97 -9.01 -17.59
CA LEU A 515 13.61 -7.92 -16.86
C LEU A 515 12.92 -7.71 -15.52
N ILE A 516 13.66 -7.95 -14.43
CA ILE A 516 13.21 -7.83 -13.05
C ILE A 516 14.04 -6.75 -12.37
N GLY A 517 13.41 -5.94 -11.52
CA GLY A 517 14.12 -4.97 -10.69
C GLY A 517 13.16 -4.18 -9.82
N THR A 518 13.68 -3.41 -8.88
CA THR A 518 12.87 -2.68 -7.89
C THR A 518 11.80 -1.80 -8.54
N PRO A 519 10.54 -1.77 -8.05
CA PRO A 519 9.51 -0.89 -8.58
C PRO A 519 9.88 0.60 -8.42
N GLY A 520 9.75 1.38 -9.49
CA GLY A 520 10.02 2.83 -9.48
C GLY A 520 11.42 3.25 -9.90
N ILE A 521 12.31 2.31 -10.27
CA ILE A 521 13.68 2.62 -10.74
C ILE A 521 13.78 3.01 -12.22
N GLY A 522 12.65 3.08 -12.93
CA GLY A 522 12.63 3.46 -14.34
C GLY A 522 12.78 2.32 -15.34
N LYS A 523 12.49 1.06 -15.00
CA LYS A 523 12.59 -0.06 -15.97
C LYS A 523 11.84 0.19 -17.29
N SER A 524 10.59 0.63 -17.22
CA SER A 524 9.79 0.91 -18.41
C SER A 524 10.20 2.22 -19.09
N VAL A 525 10.33 3.30 -18.30
CA VAL A 525 10.68 4.66 -18.77
C VAL A 525 12.06 4.68 -19.44
N ALA A 526 13.05 4.05 -18.82
CA ALA A 526 14.44 4.05 -19.24
C ALA A 526 14.78 2.81 -20.05
N ALA A 527 14.79 1.61 -19.45
CA ALA A 527 15.22 0.41 -20.16
C ALA A 527 14.28 0.03 -21.32
N GLY A 528 12.96 0.13 -21.13
CA GLY A 528 11.97 -0.10 -22.20
C GLY A 528 12.13 0.87 -23.38
N SER A 529 12.23 2.17 -23.10
CA SER A 529 12.44 3.19 -24.15
C SER A 529 13.80 3.07 -24.83
N TYR A 530 14.86 2.74 -24.08
CA TYR A 530 16.19 2.52 -24.63
C TYR A 530 16.25 1.30 -25.53
N LEU A 531 15.63 0.19 -25.12
CA LEU A 531 15.48 -1.00 -25.96
C LEU A 531 14.73 -0.68 -27.24
N LEU A 532 13.63 0.08 -27.16
CA LEU A 532 12.88 0.52 -28.34
C LEU A 532 13.78 1.30 -29.31
N TYR A 533 14.47 2.33 -28.82
CA TYR A 533 15.39 3.14 -29.62
C TYR A 533 16.44 2.26 -30.32
N GLN A 534 17.10 1.37 -29.56
CA GLN A 534 18.16 0.51 -30.07
C GLN A 534 17.66 -0.54 -31.08
N LEU A 535 16.49 -1.13 -30.87
CA LEU A 535 15.87 -2.10 -31.79
C LEU A 535 15.45 -1.45 -33.12
N LEU A 536 15.01 -0.19 -33.09
CA LEU A 536 14.72 0.57 -34.31
C LEU A 536 15.98 0.78 -35.17
N HIS A 537 17.15 0.89 -34.54
CA HIS A 537 18.44 1.03 -35.23
C HIS A 537 19.08 -0.30 -35.67
N CYS A 538 18.47 -1.44 -35.35
CA CYS A 538 18.89 -2.72 -35.93
C CYS A 538 18.64 -2.75 -37.44
N ASP A 539 19.34 -3.62 -38.15
CA ASP A 539 19.13 -3.86 -39.58
C ASP A 539 17.64 -4.21 -39.87
N VAL A 540 17.04 -3.48 -40.80
CA VAL A 540 15.62 -3.63 -41.18
C VAL A 540 15.34 -4.96 -41.88
N GLU A 541 16.33 -5.53 -42.59
CA GLU A 541 16.18 -6.83 -43.25
C GLU A 541 16.10 -7.98 -42.24
N LYS A 542 16.77 -7.79 -41.10
CA LYS A 542 16.83 -8.78 -40.01
C LYS A 542 15.69 -8.59 -39.00
N LEU A 543 15.27 -7.35 -38.77
CA LEU A 543 14.22 -6.99 -37.82
C LEU A 543 13.34 -5.87 -38.38
N GLN A 544 12.13 -6.22 -38.81
CA GLN A 544 11.22 -5.32 -39.53
C GLN A 544 10.22 -4.61 -38.60
N VAL A 545 9.87 -5.22 -37.47
CA VAL A 545 8.84 -4.68 -36.57
C VAL A 545 9.33 -4.62 -35.12
N VAL A 546 9.09 -3.52 -34.43
CA VAL A 546 9.30 -3.39 -32.98
C VAL A 546 7.98 -3.03 -32.32
N VAL A 547 7.64 -3.71 -31.23
CA VAL A 547 6.36 -3.52 -30.53
C VAL A 547 6.65 -3.16 -29.09
N HIS A 548 6.06 -2.06 -28.61
CA HIS A 548 6.08 -1.70 -27.19
C HIS A 548 4.65 -1.74 -26.64
N CYS A 549 4.37 -2.70 -25.77
CA CYS A 549 3.05 -2.96 -25.20
C CYS A 549 3.01 -2.63 -23.71
N PHE A 550 1.97 -1.94 -23.25
CA PHE A 550 1.70 -1.64 -21.85
C PHE A 550 0.42 -2.38 -21.43
N GLY A 551 0.58 -3.53 -20.76
CA GLY A 551 -0.45 -4.55 -20.55
C GLY A 551 -1.85 -4.00 -20.25
N GLY A 552 -2.84 -4.35 -21.08
CA GLY A 552 -4.25 -4.02 -20.88
C GLY A 552 -4.67 -2.57 -21.19
N ARG A 553 -3.85 -1.75 -21.89
CA ARG A 553 -4.30 -0.43 -22.40
C ARG A 553 -3.79 -0.08 -23.80
N ASP A 554 -2.47 0.02 -24.02
CA ASP A 554 -1.92 0.54 -25.28
C ASP A 554 -0.76 -0.30 -25.80
N ALA A 555 -0.71 -0.52 -27.11
CA ALA A 555 0.43 -1.10 -27.80
C ALA A 555 0.84 -0.26 -29.01
N TYR A 556 2.14 0.02 -29.12
CA TYR A 556 2.73 0.79 -30.20
C TYR A 556 3.50 -0.15 -31.11
N VAL A 557 3.05 -0.28 -32.35
CA VAL A 557 3.68 -1.10 -33.38
C VAL A 557 4.44 -0.19 -34.33
N PHE A 558 5.77 -0.31 -34.31
CA PHE A 558 6.69 0.38 -35.20
C PHE A 558 7.02 -0.53 -36.37
N ASP A 559 6.46 -0.23 -37.53
CA ASP A 559 6.84 -0.85 -38.79
C ASP A 559 8.04 -0.09 -39.37
N LYS A 560 9.22 -0.73 -39.36
CA LYS A 560 10.47 -0.13 -39.86
C LYS A 560 10.54 -0.10 -41.38
N THR A 561 9.78 -0.96 -42.05
CA THR A 561 9.74 -1.01 -43.52
C THR A 561 8.90 0.14 -44.08
N ALA A 562 7.74 0.37 -43.48
CA ALA A 562 6.86 1.47 -43.84
C ALA A 562 7.21 2.79 -43.12
N LYS A 563 8.04 2.73 -42.06
CA LYS A 563 8.32 3.83 -41.14
C LYS A 563 7.06 4.44 -40.51
N ILE A 564 6.11 3.58 -40.16
CA ILE A 564 4.81 3.96 -39.58
C ILE A 564 4.73 3.46 -38.15
N VAL A 565 4.14 4.27 -37.28
CA VAL A 565 3.76 3.85 -35.92
C VAL A 565 2.24 3.80 -35.83
N THR A 566 1.74 2.65 -35.38
CA THR A 566 0.30 2.47 -35.11
C THR A 566 0.10 2.18 -33.64
N ARG A 567 -0.73 2.99 -32.98
CA ARG A 567 -1.16 2.81 -31.60
C ARG A 567 -2.46 2.00 -31.57
N TYR A 568 -2.47 0.92 -30.80
CA TYR A 568 -3.65 0.10 -30.54
C TYR A 568 -4.05 0.29 -29.08
N SER A 569 -5.22 0.89 -28.85
CA SER A 569 -5.78 1.10 -27.50
C SER A 569 -6.61 -0.09 -27.00
N ASP A 570 -6.61 -1.19 -27.75
CA ASP A 570 -7.32 -2.43 -27.44
C ASP A 570 -6.38 -3.64 -27.60
N GLU A 571 -6.37 -4.52 -26.61
CA GLU A 571 -5.43 -5.64 -26.53
C GLU A 571 -5.72 -6.71 -27.59
N ASP A 572 -6.99 -6.96 -27.93
CA ASP A 572 -7.39 -7.93 -28.95
C ASP A 572 -7.09 -7.43 -30.37
N GLN A 573 -7.28 -6.14 -30.64
CA GLN A 573 -6.85 -5.50 -31.88
C GLN A 573 -5.33 -5.61 -32.07
N CYS A 574 -4.56 -5.33 -31.01
CA CYS A 574 -3.10 -5.49 -31.04
C CYS A 574 -2.72 -6.95 -31.36
N ILE A 575 -3.30 -7.93 -30.67
CA ILE A 575 -3.03 -9.35 -30.92
C ILE A 575 -3.34 -9.73 -32.38
N THR A 576 -4.46 -9.22 -32.92
CA THR A 576 -4.87 -9.48 -34.30
C THR A 576 -3.89 -8.86 -35.31
N ALA A 577 -3.45 -7.63 -35.07
CA ALA A 577 -2.43 -6.96 -35.88
C ALA A 577 -1.10 -7.73 -35.87
N LEU A 578 -0.61 -8.12 -34.68
CA LEU A 578 0.61 -8.92 -34.54
C LEU A 578 0.50 -10.27 -35.26
N ARG A 579 -0.66 -10.93 -35.19
CA ARG A 579 -0.91 -12.18 -35.92
C ARG A 579 -0.87 -11.97 -37.44
N SER A 580 -1.41 -10.86 -37.93
CA SER A 580 -1.36 -10.49 -39.35
C SER A 580 0.07 -10.25 -39.83
N LEU A 581 0.88 -9.50 -39.07
CA LEU A 581 2.29 -9.25 -39.38
C LEU A 581 3.11 -10.55 -39.39
N ARG A 582 2.87 -11.46 -38.44
CA ARG A 582 3.48 -12.79 -38.42
C ARG A 582 3.09 -13.64 -39.63
N LYS A 583 1.81 -13.64 -40.03
CA LYS A 583 1.34 -14.35 -41.24
C LYS A 583 2.00 -13.85 -42.52
N ARG A 584 2.39 -12.58 -42.56
CA ARG A 584 3.17 -11.97 -43.66
C ARG A 584 4.65 -12.35 -43.63
N GLY A 585 5.09 -13.18 -42.68
CA GLY A 585 6.48 -13.61 -42.53
C GLY A 585 7.40 -12.55 -41.93
N MET A 586 6.85 -11.46 -41.38
CA MET A 586 7.68 -10.40 -40.82
C MET A 586 8.37 -10.84 -39.53
N LYS A 587 9.62 -10.44 -39.34
CA LYS A 587 10.38 -10.64 -38.10
C LYS A 587 10.23 -9.43 -37.19
N GLY A 588 10.02 -9.66 -35.89
CA GLY A 588 9.84 -8.56 -34.95
C GLY A 588 10.29 -8.85 -33.52
N TYR A 589 10.32 -7.80 -32.70
CA TYR A 589 10.72 -7.85 -31.30
C TYR A 589 9.67 -7.16 -30.42
N ILE A 590 9.28 -7.80 -29.32
CA ILE A 590 8.23 -7.30 -28.42
C ILE A 590 8.86 -6.89 -27.08
N ILE A 591 8.62 -5.64 -26.68
CA ILE A 591 8.83 -5.13 -25.33
C ILE A 591 7.46 -5.11 -24.66
N TYR A 592 7.25 -5.97 -23.67
CA TYR A 592 5.97 -6.09 -22.97
C TYR A 592 6.12 -5.60 -21.52
N ASP A 593 5.59 -4.41 -21.24
CA ASP A 593 5.50 -3.84 -19.90
C ASP A 593 4.21 -4.27 -19.21
N VAL A 594 4.34 -4.87 -18.03
CA VAL A 594 3.19 -5.46 -17.32
C VAL A 594 2.46 -4.39 -16.50
N ALA A 595 1.28 -3.95 -16.94
CA ALA A 595 0.55 -2.88 -16.25
C ALA A 595 -0.29 -3.36 -15.04
N LYS A 596 -0.82 -4.58 -15.05
CA LYS A 596 -1.56 -5.15 -13.90
C LYS A 596 -0.67 -6.08 -13.10
N LYS A 597 -0.47 -5.75 -11.82
CA LYS A 597 0.23 -6.61 -10.86
C LYS A 597 -0.44 -7.99 -10.84
N GLY A 598 0.28 -9.05 -11.20
CA GLY A 598 -0.23 -10.42 -11.07
C GLY A 598 -0.60 -11.12 -12.39
N THR A 599 -0.72 -10.38 -13.49
CA THR A 599 -1.25 -10.97 -14.73
C THR A 599 -0.12 -11.30 -15.71
N PRO A 600 0.06 -12.57 -16.12
CA PRO A 600 1.01 -12.92 -17.17
C PRO A 600 0.63 -12.25 -18.49
N PRO A 601 1.59 -12.05 -19.41
CA PRO A 601 1.26 -11.79 -20.80
C PRO A 601 0.30 -12.88 -21.30
N LEU A 602 -0.78 -12.49 -21.97
CA LEU A 602 -1.71 -13.46 -22.56
C LEU A 602 -0.92 -14.44 -23.45
N ARG A 603 -1.29 -15.73 -23.43
CA ARG A 603 -0.60 -16.78 -24.21
C ARG A 603 -0.50 -16.44 -25.70
N HIS A 604 -1.40 -15.61 -26.22
CA HIS A 604 -1.42 -15.18 -27.62
C HIS A 604 -0.41 -14.08 -27.98
N PHE A 605 0.19 -13.39 -27.00
CA PHE A 605 1.35 -12.52 -27.22
C PHE A 605 2.66 -13.31 -27.41
N LEU A 606 2.72 -14.53 -26.85
CA LEU A 606 3.90 -15.38 -26.94
C LEU A 606 4.28 -15.59 -28.42
N PRO A 607 5.51 -15.24 -28.81
CA PRO A 607 5.97 -15.52 -30.17
C PRO A 607 6.21 -17.02 -30.31
N THR A 608 5.44 -17.69 -31.17
CA THR A 608 5.58 -19.14 -31.39
C THR A 608 6.86 -19.48 -32.15
N THR A 609 7.28 -18.65 -33.12
CA THR A 609 8.55 -18.70 -33.86
C THR A 609 8.85 -17.34 -34.51
N GLY A 610 10.12 -17.01 -34.78
CA GLY A 610 10.54 -15.86 -35.62
C GLY A 610 10.56 -14.47 -34.96
N TRP A 611 10.19 -14.36 -33.69
CA TRP A 611 10.10 -13.08 -32.97
C TRP A 611 10.78 -13.14 -31.61
N GLY A 612 11.46 -12.05 -31.24
CA GLY A 612 12.02 -11.87 -29.90
C GLY A 612 11.06 -11.23 -28.92
N MET A 613 11.30 -11.42 -27.62
CA MET A 613 10.47 -10.83 -26.58
C MET A 613 11.26 -10.56 -25.31
N ILE A 614 11.05 -9.38 -24.73
CA ILE A 614 11.42 -9.05 -23.36
C ILE A 614 10.18 -8.62 -22.58
N VAL A 615 10.01 -9.19 -21.39
CA VAL A 615 8.95 -8.78 -20.45
C VAL A 615 9.56 -7.89 -19.39
N VAL A 616 9.07 -6.66 -19.27
CA VAL A 616 9.44 -5.71 -18.23
C VAL A 616 8.46 -5.87 -17.07
N SER A 617 8.96 -6.43 -15.96
CA SER A 617 8.11 -6.91 -14.86
C SER A 617 8.35 -6.16 -13.56
N SER A 618 7.30 -5.89 -12.80
CA SER A 618 7.44 -5.63 -11.37
C SER A 618 7.63 -6.95 -10.61
N PRO A 619 8.61 -7.05 -9.70
CA PRO A 619 8.87 -8.27 -8.96
C PRO A 619 7.68 -8.65 -8.09
N LYS A 620 7.15 -9.86 -8.29
CA LYS A 620 6.23 -10.58 -7.42
C LYS A 620 6.56 -12.06 -7.59
N VAL A 621 6.85 -12.80 -6.51
CA VAL A 621 7.31 -14.22 -6.58
C VAL A 621 6.44 -15.08 -7.48
N SER A 622 5.12 -15.04 -7.24
CA SER A 622 4.16 -15.87 -7.98
C SER A 622 4.19 -15.59 -9.48
N ASN A 623 4.62 -14.38 -9.87
CA ASN A 623 4.57 -13.93 -11.24
C ASN A 623 5.81 -14.38 -12.01
N TYR A 624 7.02 -14.02 -11.59
CA TYR A 624 8.18 -14.25 -12.46
C TYR A 624 8.56 -15.73 -12.57
N ASP A 625 8.39 -16.57 -11.54
CA ASP A 625 8.69 -18.02 -11.66
C ASP A 625 7.71 -18.72 -12.60
N GLU A 626 6.43 -18.33 -12.54
CA GLU A 626 5.40 -18.83 -13.45
C GLU A 626 5.64 -18.30 -14.87
N TRP A 627 5.98 -17.02 -15.02
CA TRP A 627 6.22 -16.40 -16.32
C TRP A 627 7.49 -16.93 -16.95
N GLU A 628 8.56 -17.13 -16.19
CA GLU A 628 9.78 -17.77 -16.65
C GLU A 628 9.51 -19.17 -17.18
N LYS A 629 8.75 -19.98 -16.44
CA LYS A 629 8.32 -21.32 -16.88
C LYS A 629 7.44 -21.26 -18.14
N GLN A 630 6.48 -20.32 -18.19
CA GLN A 630 5.58 -20.15 -19.33
C GLN A 630 6.32 -19.66 -20.57
N LEU A 631 7.27 -18.74 -20.42
CA LEU A 631 8.04 -18.12 -21.50
C LEU A 631 9.26 -18.96 -21.89
N GLN A 632 9.73 -19.85 -21.02
CA GLN A 632 11.10 -20.38 -21.06
C GLN A 632 12.13 -19.24 -21.14
N ALA A 633 11.91 -18.17 -20.36
CA ALA A 633 12.71 -16.95 -20.44
C ALA A 633 13.97 -17.03 -19.56
N SER A 634 15.00 -16.27 -19.92
CA SER A 634 16.16 -16.02 -19.06
C SER A 634 16.04 -14.66 -18.37
N ARG A 635 16.36 -14.60 -17.08
CA ARG A 635 16.23 -13.39 -16.26
C ARG A 635 17.32 -12.37 -16.57
N ILE A 636 16.96 -11.09 -16.41
CA ILE A 636 17.88 -9.96 -16.28
C ILE A 636 17.44 -9.19 -15.02
N ILE A 637 18.34 -9.06 -14.05
CA ILE A 637 18.14 -8.37 -12.78
C ILE A 637 18.78 -6.99 -12.86
N MET A 638 17.95 -5.96 -12.94
CA MET A 638 18.37 -4.56 -12.95
C MET A 638 18.46 -4.01 -11.54
N ASN A 639 19.67 -3.58 -11.15
CA ASN A 639 19.91 -2.93 -9.86
C ASN A 639 19.32 -1.50 -9.82
N CYS A 640 19.14 -0.97 -8.62
CA CYS A 640 18.79 0.46 -8.45
C CYS A 640 19.97 1.34 -8.88
N PRO A 641 19.73 2.57 -9.36
CA PRO A 641 20.81 3.52 -9.61
C PRO A 641 21.58 3.84 -8.32
N ASP A 642 22.84 4.24 -8.46
CA ASP A 642 23.65 4.71 -7.33
C ASP A 642 23.48 6.22 -7.06
N GLU A 643 24.15 6.75 -6.03
CA GLU A 643 24.08 8.18 -5.69
C GLU A 643 24.54 9.08 -6.85
N MET A 644 25.58 8.67 -7.58
CA MET A 644 26.16 9.47 -8.66
C MET A 644 25.29 9.44 -9.92
N ASP A 645 24.64 8.32 -10.22
CA ASP A 645 23.60 8.22 -11.26
C ASP A 645 22.48 9.21 -10.99
N VAL A 646 21.96 9.25 -9.75
CA VAL A 646 20.89 10.17 -9.36
C VAL A 646 21.39 11.63 -9.40
N LYS A 647 22.62 11.89 -8.94
CA LYS A 647 23.24 13.23 -9.01
C LYS A 647 23.36 13.72 -10.46
N ALA A 648 23.73 12.83 -11.39
CA ALA A 648 23.79 13.13 -12.81
C ALA A 648 22.39 13.41 -13.40
N MET A 649 21.36 12.66 -12.99
CA MET A 649 19.97 12.94 -13.37
C MET A 649 19.55 14.34 -12.87
N CYS A 650 19.87 14.70 -11.64
CA CYS A 650 19.61 16.04 -11.09
C CYS A 650 20.31 17.14 -11.89
N ALA A 651 21.60 16.95 -12.21
CA ALA A 651 22.38 17.89 -13.01
C ALA A 651 21.75 18.13 -14.38
N TRP A 652 21.27 17.06 -15.04
CA TRP A 652 20.55 17.19 -16.31
C TRP A 652 19.19 17.88 -16.16
N MET A 653 18.37 17.45 -15.20
CA MET A 653 17.01 17.97 -15.01
C MET A 653 16.99 19.46 -14.63
N LYS A 654 18.03 19.93 -13.95
CA LYS A 654 18.17 21.33 -13.51
C LYS A 654 19.23 22.10 -14.29
N ARG A 655 19.64 21.59 -15.45
CA ARG A 655 20.55 22.28 -16.36
C ARG A 655 19.99 23.66 -16.74
N GLY A 656 20.88 24.65 -16.83
CA GLY A 656 20.50 26.04 -17.13
C GLY A 656 20.01 26.86 -15.93
N LEU A 657 19.79 26.26 -14.75
CA LEU A 657 19.57 26.99 -13.51
C LEU A 657 20.88 27.48 -12.90
N LYS A 658 20.80 28.46 -11.98
CA LYS A 658 21.97 28.96 -11.24
C LYS A 658 22.59 27.85 -10.38
N PRO A 659 23.92 27.84 -10.17
CA PRO A 659 24.59 26.82 -9.35
C PRO A 659 23.97 26.61 -7.96
N ASP A 660 23.54 27.69 -7.30
CA ASP A 660 22.91 27.62 -5.97
C ASP A 660 21.56 26.89 -5.98
N GLU A 661 20.75 27.08 -7.03
CA GLU A 661 19.47 26.40 -7.19
C GLU A 661 19.66 24.92 -7.51
N GLN A 662 20.67 24.58 -8.33
CA GLN A 662 21.04 23.19 -8.61
C GLN A 662 21.53 22.49 -7.33
N ALA A 663 22.38 23.16 -6.55
CA ALA A 663 22.87 22.65 -5.27
C ALA A 663 21.73 22.47 -4.25
N GLY A 664 20.79 23.42 -4.20
CA GLY A 664 19.58 23.34 -3.37
C GLY A 664 18.71 22.13 -3.73
N TYR A 665 18.42 21.93 -5.02
CA TYR A 665 17.67 20.76 -5.49
C TYR A 665 18.39 19.45 -5.21
N TRP A 666 19.70 19.38 -5.44
CA TRP A 666 20.49 18.18 -5.09
C TRP A 666 20.45 17.89 -3.59
N LYS A 667 20.55 18.91 -2.73
CA LYS A 667 20.46 18.75 -1.28
C LYS A 667 19.12 18.13 -0.86
N GLU A 668 18.03 18.56 -1.47
CA GLU A 668 16.68 18.01 -1.24
C GLU A 668 16.58 16.55 -1.71
N VAL A 669 16.97 16.25 -2.96
CA VAL A 669 16.95 14.89 -3.50
C VAL A 669 17.85 13.95 -2.69
N LYS A 670 19.01 14.44 -2.23
CA LYS A 670 19.92 13.68 -1.36
C LYS A 670 19.28 13.38 0.00
N LYS A 671 18.52 14.31 0.58
CA LYS A 671 17.69 14.06 1.79
C LYS A 671 16.63 12.99 1.50
N HIS A 672 15.92 13.07 0.38
CA HIS A 672 14.91 12.06 0.00
C HIS A 672 15.52 10.67 -0.16
N MET A 673 16.66 10.57 -0.84
CA MET A 673 17.40 9.34 -1.05
C MET A 673 17.92 8.73 0.26
N TYR A 674 18.32 9.56 1.22
CA TYR A 674 18.71 9.09 2.54
C TYR A 674 17.60 8.27 3.22
N PHE A 675 16.36 8.77 3.17
CA PHE A 675 15.21 8.15 3.84
C PHE A 675 14.51 7.06 3.01
N LEU A 676 14.55 7.15 1.67
CA LEU A 676 13.77 6.29 0.77
C LEU A 676 14.60 5.59 -0.32
N GLY A 677 15.94 5.67 -0.25
CA GLY A 677 16.87 5.10 -1.21
C GLY A 677 16.82 5.73 -2.61
N PRO A 678 17.70 5.31 -3.53
CA PRO A 678 17.82 5.88 -4.88
C PRO A 678 16.73 5.32 -5.80
N ILE A 679 15.46 5.65 -5.52
CA ILE A 679 14.32 5.25 -6.35
C ILE A 679 13.75 6.50 -7.03
N PRO A 680 14.14 6.80 -8.29
CA PRO A 680 13.76 7.99 -9.05
C PRO A 680 12.30 8.44 -8.90
N ARG A 681 11.36 7.49 -8.95
CA ARG A 681 9.92 7.76 -8.81
C ARG A 681 9.54 8.55 -7.55
N TYR A 682 10.27 8.39 -6.44
CA TYR A 682 9.89 8.94 -5.14
C TYR A 682 10.84 10.03 -4.62
N ILE A 683 11.95 10.30 -5.31
CA ILE A 683 13.00 11.20 -4.78
C ILE A 683 13.08 12.55 -5.49
N PHE A 684 12.57 12.65 -6.72
CA PHE A 684 12.59 13.90 -7.50
C PHE A 684 11.40 14.83 -7.26
N ASP A 685 10.30 14.30 -6.72
CA ASP A 685 9.06 15.04 -6.48
C ASP A 685 8.68 14.98 -5.00
N ALA A 686 8.46 16.14 -4.38
CA ALA A 686 8.17 16.24 -2.95
C ALA A 686 6.83 15.60 -2.55
N VAL A 687 5.82 15.61 -3.43
CA VAL A 687 4.51 15.02 -3.17
C VAL A 687 4.59 13.50 -3.22
N GLU A 688 5.28 12.94 -4.21
CA GLU A 688 5.54 11.50 -4.29
C GLU A 688 6.44 11.02 -3.14
N TYR A 689 7.43 11.82 -2.73
CA TYR A 689 8.23 11.60 -1.53
C TYR A 689 7.36 11.50 -0.27
N GLU A 690 6.45 12.47 -0.05
CA GLU A 690 5.58 12.49 1.13
C GLU A 690 4.63 11.28 1.15
N LYS A 691 4.00 10.97 -0.01
CA LYS A 691 3.15 9.78 -0.15
C LYS A 691 3.93 8.51 0.17
N ARG A 692 5.14 8.37 -0.36
CA ARG A 692 5.98 7.19 -0.12
C ARG A 692 6.41 7.08 1.34
N THR A 693 6.70 8.20 2.00
CA THR A 693 7.02 8.24 3.43
C THR A 693 5.84 7.76 4.29
N LYS A 694 4.61 8.17 3.97
CA LYS A 694 3.38 7.66 4.62
C LYS A 694 3.20 6.15 4.40
N ASP A 695 3.47 5.65 3.20
CA ASP A 695 3.42 4.22 2.89
C ASP A 695 4.45 3.40 3.68
N VAL A 696 5.69 3.88 3.75
CA VAL A 696 6.77 3.27 4.55
C VAL A 696 6.39 3.24 6.04
N THR A 697 5.88 4.35 6.57
CA THR A 697 5.42 4.43 7.97
C THR A 697 4.32 3.40 8.25
N ARG A 698 3.38 3.23 7.31
CA ARG A 698 2.32 2.22 7.42
C ARG A 698 2.88 0.81 7.40
N ALA A 699 3.85 0.52 6.53
CA ALA A 699 4.51 -0.78 6.45
C ALA A 699 5.28 -1.11 7.74
N LEU A 700 6.03 -0.16 8.31
CA LEU A 700 6.73 -0.33 9.59
C LEU A 700 5.76 -0.58 10.76
N ARG A 701 4.60 0.09 10.78
CA ARG A 701 3.56 -0.17 11.79
C ARG A 701 2.97 -1.57 11.64
N TRP A 702 2.75 -2.01 10.41
CA TRP A 702 2.17 -3.32 10.10
C TRP A 702 3.00 -4.49 10.65
N ILE A 703 4.32 -4.38 10.68
CA ILE A 703 5.23 -5.39 11.27
C ILE A 703 4.87 -5.71 12.73
N ASN A 704 4.43 -4.71 13.51
CA ASN A 704 4.12 -4.89 14.93
C ASN A 704 2.70 -5.42 15.21
N ILE A 705 1.90 -5.71 14.17
CA ILE A 705 0.53 -6.18 14.34
C ILE A 705 0.51 -7.70 14.39
N GLY A 706 0.27 -8.29 15.57
CA GLY A 706 0.18 -9.74 15.73
C GLY A 706 1.44 -10.49 15.27
N ASP A 707 1.26 -11.58 14.53
CA ASP A 707 2.34 -12.45 14.04
C ASP A 707 2.91 -12.04 12.66
N GLN A 708 2.57 -10.84 12.15
CA GLN A 708 2.90 -10.43 10.78
C GLN A 708 4.40 -10.29 10.52
N GLY A 709 5.22 -10.00 11.54
CA GLY A 709 6.68 -9.97 11.40
C GLY A 709 7.31 -11.31 10.99
N LYS A 710 6.63 -12.44 11.24
CA LYS A 710 7.09 -13.79 10.82
C LYS A 710 7.07 -13.98 9.30
N TYR A 711 6.33 -13.16 8.54
CA TYR A 711 6.40 -13.21 7.07
C TYR A 711 7.73 -12.68 6.52
N PHE A 712 8.48 -11.88 7.30
CA PHE A 712 9.81 -11.42 6.92
C PHE A 712 10.90 -12.49 7.11
N THR A 713 10.72 -13.47 8.01
CA THR A 713 11.73 -14.52 8.28
C THR A 713 11.70 -15.69 7.31
N GLN A 714 10.64 -15.88 6.54
CA GLN A 714 10.62 -16.83 5.41
C GLN A 714 11.56 -16.41 4.25
N GLY A 715 12.23 -15.27 4.38
CA GLY A 715 13.10 -14.61 3.39
C GLY A 715 14.44 -15.28 3.10
N GLY A 716 14.63 -16.55 3.46
CA GLY A 716 15.69 -17.41 2.90
C GLY A 716 15.20 -18.29 1.74
N GLU A 717 13.94 -18.74 1.78
CA GLU A 717 13.36 -19.64 0.76
C GLU A 717 12.41 -18.91 -0.20
N LYS A 718 11.79 -17.81 0.23
CA LYS A 718 10.86 -17.01 -0.59
C LYS A 718 11.39 -15.61 -0.81
N LYS A 719 11.91 -15.36 -2.02
CA LYS A 719 12.27 -14.03 -2.51
C LYS A 719 11.04 -13.09 -2.53
N TRP A 720 11.24 -11.79 -2.67
CA TRP A 720 10.24 -10.69 -2.77
C TRP A 720 8.71 -10.99 -2.91
N TYR A 721 7.87 -10.73 -1.90
CA TYR A 721 6.40 -10.89 -1.96
C TYR A 721 5.63 -9.55 -2.07
N SER A 722 4.95 -9.28 -3.20
CA SER A 722 4.34 -7.96 -3.45
C SER A 722 2.98 -7.71 -2.79
N GLU A 723 2.36 -8.74 -2.21
CA GLU A 723 1.10 -8.61 -1.46
C GLU A 723 1.36 -8.17 -0.01
N ASP A 724 2.61 -8.25 0.43
CA ASP A 724 3.08 -7.78 1.74
C ASP A 724 3.52 -6.30 1.62
N PRO A 725 3.15 -5.43 2.58
CA PRO A 725 3.72 -4.10 2.74
C PRO A 725 5.26 -4.04 2.73
N SER A 726 5.97 -5.14 2.98
CA SER A 726 7.44 -5.30 2.97
C SER A 726 8.12 -4.76 1.72
N HIS A 727 7.48 -4.87 0.55
CA HIS A 727 8.00 -4.30 -0.71
C HIS A 727 8.18 -2.76 -0.67
N LYS A 728 7.65 -2.11 0.36
CA LYS A 728 7.86 -0.69 0.63
C LYS A 728 9.20 -0.40 1.33
N LEU A 729 9.83 -1.42 1.93
CA LEU A 729 11.01 -1.32 2.80
C LEU A 729 12.27 -1.96 2.20
N VAL A 730 12.11 -2.91 1.29
CA VAL A 730 13.21 -3.62 0.61
C VAL A 730 13.33 -3.24 -0.87
N LYS A 731 14.51 -3.47 -1.45
CA LYS A 731 14.86 -3.39 -2.87
C LYS A 731 15.46 -4.71 -3.33
N ILE A 732 15.48 -4.90 -4.65
CA ILE A 732 16.15 -6.01 -5.32
C ILE A 732 17.61 -5.66 -5.56
N VAL A 733 18.48 -6.62 -5.25
CA VAL A 733 19.91 -6.56 -5.55
C VAL A 733 20.31 -7.85 -6.24
N ARG A 734 20.99 -7.73 -7.39
CA ARG A 734 21.58 -8.84 -8.14
C ARG A 734 22.60 -9.59 -7.28
N VAL A 735 22.49 -10.91 -7.23
CA VAL A 735 23.38 -11.79 -6.46
C VAL A 735 24.50 -12.31 -7.34
N ARG A 736 25.70 -12.41 -6.76
CA ARG A 736 26.92 -12.89 -7.38
C ARG A 736 27.16 -14.37 -7.04
N GLU A 737 26.40 -15.27 -7.64
CA GLU A 737 26.67 -16.71 -7.53
C GLU A 737 27.25 -17.26 -8.84
N LYS A 738 28.06 -18.33 -8.77
CA LYS A 738 28.71 -19.00 -9.92
C LYS A 738 27.70 -19.77 -10.81
N ASN A 739 26.50 -19.23 -11.00
CA ASN A 739 25.46 -19.82 -11.85
C ASN A 739 25.43 -19.11 -13.21
N ALA A 740 25.03 -19.83 -14.25
CA ALA A 740 24.88 -19.27 -15.61
C ALA A 740 23.71 -18.28 -15.73
N PHE A 741 22.85 -18.17 -14.72
CA PHE A 741 21.64 -17.35 -14.73
C PHE A 741 21.69 -16.25 -13.67
N GLU A 742 21.19 -15.06 -14.00
CA GLU A 742 21.07 -13.96 -13.04
C GLU A 742 20.02 -14.26 -11.97
N ASP A 743 20.42 -14.10 -10.71
CA ASP A 743 19.55 -14.23 -9.55
C ASP A 743 19.60 -12.98 -8.67
N PHE A 744 18.68 -12.88 -7.71
CA PHE A 744 18.57 -11.71 -6.84
C PHE A 744 18.17 -12.05 -5.41
N SER A 745 18.55 -11.15 -4.50
CA SER A 745 18.15 -11.16 -3.10
C SER A 745 17.52 -9.83 -2.71
N ASN A 746 16.77 -9.86 -1.62
CA ASN A 746 16.19 -8.66 -1.02
C ASN A 746 17.24 -7.99 -0.13
N ALA A 747 17.35 -6.67 -0.25
CA ALA A 747 18.12 -5.83 0.66
C ALA A 747 17.25 -4.66 1.12
N PRO A 748 17.51 -4.03 2.26
CA PRO A 748 16.85 -2.77 2.62
C PRO A 748 17.07 -1.72 1.54
N ILE A 749 16.04 -0.90 1.30
CA ILE A 749 16.10 0.19 0.31
C ILE A 749 17.29 1.11 0.57
N CYS A 750 17.46 1.51 1.84
CA CYS A 750 18.57 2.27 2.38
C CYS A 750 18.86 1.84 3.82
N THR A 751 20.02 2.23 4.35
CA THR A 751 20.47 1.88 5.71
C THR A 751 19.48 2.33 6.79
N TYR A 752 18.92 3.53 6.64
CA TYR A 752 17.91 4.09 7.55
C TYR A 752 16.69 3.16 7.71
N LEU A 753 16.10 2.73 6.59
CA LEU A 753 14.96 1.81 6.62
C LEU A 753 15.36 0.41 7.08
N GLY A 754 16.59 -0.04 6.78
CA GLY A 754 17.10 -1.31 7.27
C GLY A 754 17.14 -1.37 8.79
N VAL A 755 17.71 -0.35 9.43
CA VAL A 755 17.73 -0.22 10.89
C VAL A 755 16.31 -0.25 11.44
N LEU A 756 15.43 0.64 10.97
CA LEU A 756 14.05 0.72 11.49
C LEU A 756 13.27 -0.59 11.31
N THR A 757 13.43 -1.26 10.17
CA THR A 757 12.75 -2.52 9.86
C THR A 757 13.20 -3.61 10.83
N LEU A 758 14.51 -3.78 11.00
CA LEU A 758 15.07 -4.78 11.91
C LEU A 758 14.76 -4.46 13.38
N SER A 759 14.74 -3.19 13.77
CA SER A 759 14.33 -2.78 15.12
C SER A 759 12.89 -3.18 15.45
N ARG A 760 11.99 -3.16 14.47
CA ARG A 760 10.61 -3.66 14.65
C ARG A 760 10.57 -5.18 14.67
N LEU A 761 11.27 -5.84 13.76
CA LEU A 761 11.34 -7.30 13.70
C LEU A 761 11.96 -7.90 14.97
N ALA A 762 12.95 -7.25 15.56
CA ALA A 762 13.60 -7.72 16.79
C ALA A 762 12.66 -7.76 18.01
N LYS A 763 11.50 -7.06 17.96
CA LYS A 763 10.47 -7.14 19.00
C LYS A 763 9.59 -8.39 18.88
N VAL A 764 9.60 -9.07 17.74
CA VAL A 764 8.72 -10.20 17.42
C VAL A 764 9.48 -11.48 17.05
N LEU A 765 10.77 -11.38 16.75
CA LEU A 765 11.63 -12.50 16.35
C LEU A 765 12.59 -12.91 17.47
N SER A 766 13.01 -14.17 17.43
CA SER A 766 14.10 -14.65 18.29
C SER A 766 15.45 -14.07 17.84
N PRO A 767 16.46 -13.98 18.74
CA PRO A 767 17.82 -13.58 18.35
C PRO A 767 18.39 -14.40 17.20
N HIS A 768 18.11 -15.72 17.20
CA HIS A 768 18.53 -16.63 16.14
C HIS A 768 17.95 -16.24 14.77
N ASP A 769 16.64 -15.95 14.72
CA ASP A 769 15.97 -15.57 13.47
C ASP A 769 16.46 -14.23 12.93
N ILE A 770 16.80 -13.28 13.82
CA ILE A 770 17.37 -12.00 13.43
C ILE A 770 18.75 -12.21 12.80
N PHE A 771 19.63 -13.01 13.42
CA PHE A 771 20.93 -13.32 12.84
C PHE A 771 20.79 -14.02 11.50
N PHE A 772 19.88 -14.99 11.38
CA PHE A 772 19.62 -15.68 10.12
C PHE A 772 19.16 -14.71 9.02
N LEU A 773 18.25 -13.78 9.37
CA LEU A 773 17.79 -12.74 8.45
C LEU A 773 18.92 -11.80 8.00
N VAL A 774 19.78 -11.36 8.93
CA VAL A 774 20.93 -10.50 8.61
C VAL A 774 21.95 -11.26 7.75
N LEU A 775 22.24 -12.52 8.09
CA LEU A 775 23.15 -13.37 7.33
C LEU A 775 22.65 -13.63 5.91
N GLY A 776 21.34 -13.77 5.72
CA GLY A 776 20.72 -13.88 4.39
C GLY A 776 21.02 -12.70 3.47
N MET A 777 21.41 -11.54 4.03
CA MET A 777 21.78 -10.35 3.26
C MET A 777 23.28 -10.24 2.96
N LYS A 778 24.11 -11.22 3.38
CA LYS A 778 25.58 -11.13 3.27
C LYS A 778 26.10 -10.98 1.85
N ASN A 779 25.40 -11.59 0.88
CA ASN A 779 25.81 -11.56 -0.53
C ASN A 779 25.36 -10.28 -1.26
N VAL A 780 24.63 -9.37 -0.58
CA VAL A 780 24.05 -8.16 -1.20
C VAL A 780 24.33 -6.86 -0.44
N LEU A 781 24.91 -6.92 0.76
CA LEU A 781 25.27 -5.78 1.57
C LEU A 781 26.75 -5.82 1.92
N GLN A 782 27.33 -4.64 2.12
CA GLN A 782 28.68 -4.50 2.68
C GLN A 782 28.71 -4.95 4.15
N SER A 783 29.87 -5.45 4.61
CA SER A 783 30.04 -6.01 5.95
C SER A 783 29.64 -5.02 7.05
N GLU A 784 30.02 -3.75 6.90
CA GLU A 784 29.73 -2.69 7.89
C GLU A 784 28.23 -2.46 8.08
N ALA A 785 27.42 -2.66 7.03
CA ALA A 785 25.96 -2.56 7.13
C ALA A 785 25.36 -3.77 7.87
N LEU A 786 25.91 -4.97 7.66
CA LEU A 786 25.48 -6.20 8.33
C LEU A 786 25.74 -6.13 9.83
N GLU A 787 26.92 -5.63 10.23
CA GLU A 787 27.31 -5.45 11.63
C GLU A 787 26.32 -4.54 12.38
N LYS A 788 26.00 -3.37 11.80
CA LYS A 788 25.01 -2.43 12.35
C LYS A 788 23.62 -3.05 12.48
N TYR A 789 23.21 -3.83 11.49
CA TYR A 789 21.93 -4.53 11.51
C TYR A 789 21.86 -5.62 12.57
N ALA A 790 22.96 -6.36 12.76
CA ALA A 790 23.06 -7.39 13.79
C ALA A 790 22.88 -6.82 15.20
N LEU A 791 23.23 -5.56 15.46
CA LEU A 791 23.04 -4.93 16.79
C LEU A 791 21.60 -4.93 17.29
N ASN A 792 20.60 -5.04 16.41
CA ASN A 792 19.19 -5.10 16.83
C ASN A 792 18.88 -6.31 17.75
N VAL A 793 19.72 -7.34 17.79
CA VAL A 793 19.59 -8.46 18.74
C VAL A 793 19.69 -8.03 20.20
N PHE A 794 20.32 -6.88 20.51
CA PHE A 794 20.38 -6.32 21.87
C PHE A 794 19.02 -5.89 22.41
N LEU A 795 17.98 -5.84 21.57
CA LEU A 795 16.60 -5.64 21.99
C LEU A 795 16.00 -6.89 22.67
N SER A 796 16.65 -8.04 22.55
CA SER A 796 16.26 -9.27 23.23
C SER A 796 16.92 -9.39 24.60
N VAL A 797 16.09 -9.51 25.63
CA VAL A 797 16.54 -9.81 26.99
C VAL A 797 17.30 -11.13 27.06
N GLU A 798 16.87 -12.14 26.31
CA GLU A 798 17.52 -13.46 26.28
C GLU A 798 18.96 -13.34 25.77
N PHE A 799 19.15 -12.60 24.69
CA PHE A 799 20.47 -12.35 24.14
C PHE A 799 21.37 -11.61 25.13
N VAL A 800 20.88 -10.49 25.69
CA VAL A 800 21.69 -9.68 26.61
C VAL A 800 22.05 -10.45 27.88
N THR A 801 21.11 -11.20 28.45
CA THR A 801 21.36 -12.02 29.66
C THR A 801 22.34 -13.16 29.37
N SER A 802 22.42 -13.63 28.12
CA SER A 802 23.39 -14.64 27.69
C SER A 802 24.80 -14.07 27.53
N ILE A 803 24.96 -12.94 26.83
CA ILE A 803 26.30 -12.33 26.59
C ILE A 803 26.90 -11.78 27.88
N VAL A 804 26.08 -11.30 28.81
CA VAL A 804 26.54 -10.67 30.06
C VAL A 804 27.33 -11.65 30.94
N LYS A 805 27.03 -12.95 30.85
CA LYS A 805 27.76 -14.01 31.57
C LYS A 805 29.18 -14.21 31.05
N ASP A 806 29.42 -13.84 29.79
CA ASP A 806 30.67 -14.05 29.08
C ASP A 806 31.49 -12.75 28.93
N LEU A 807 30.95 -11.60 29.38
CA LEU A 807 31.64 -10.31 29.35
C LEU A 807 32.89 -10.33 30.24
N LYS A 808 34.03 -9.95 29.66
CA LYS A 808 35.30 -9.82 30.36
C LYS A 808 35.85 -8.41 30.22
N GLU A 809 36.18 -7.78 31.34
CA GLU A 809 36.86 -6.48 31.31
C GLU A 809 38.28 -6.64 30.78
N LEU A 810 38.68 -5.76 29.86
CA LEU A 810 40.06 -5.61 29.43
C LEU A 810 40.80 -4.85 30.53
N LYS A 811 41.97 -5.34 30.97
CA LYS A 811 42.68 -4.72 32.10
C LYS A 811 43.19 -3.32 31.74
N PRO A 812 42.78 -2.25 32.46
CA PRO A 812 43.27 -0.90 32.20
C PRO A 812 44.77 -0.76 32.51
N PRO A 813 45.44 0.23 31.89
CA PRO A 813 46.87 0.48 32.10
C PRO A 813 47.21 1.01 33.50
N SER A 814 46.25 1.61 34.21
CA SER A 814 46.39 2.03 35.61
C SER A 814 45.80 0.98 36.56
N PRO A 815 46.38 0.74 37.74
CA PRO A 815 45.86 -0.23 38.70
C PRO A 815 44.52 0.25 39.28
N SER A 816 43.41 -0.14 38.64
CA SER A 816 42.07 -0.03 39.18
C SER A 816 41.52 -1.43 39.47
N GLU A 817 40.68 -1.55 40.49
CA GLU A 817 39.92 -2.78 40.71
C GLU A 817 39.10 -3.12 39.46
N THR A 818 39.03 -4.40 39.13
CA THR A 818 38.18 -4.89 38.04
C THR A 818 36.74 -4.47 38.30
N ARG A 819 36.14 -3.76 37.35
CA ARG A 819 34.81 -3.17 37.47
C ARG A 819 33.83 -3.95 36.61
N SER A 820 32.79 -4.49 37.25
CA SER A 820 31.67 -5.10 36.51
C SER A 820 31.00 -4.10 35.58
N SER A 821 30.64 -4.56 34.37
CA SER A 821 29.87 -3.77 33.41
C SER A 821 28.51 -3.38 34.00
N VAL A 822 27.98 -2.24 33.57
CA VAL A 822 26.62 -1.80 33.92
C VAL A 822 25.58 -2.86 33.55
N LEU A 823 25.80 -3.61 32.45
CA LEU A 823 24.91 -4.70 32.03
C LEU A 823 25.03 -5.95 32.90
N THR A 824 26.19 -6.19 33.50
CA THR A 824 26.38 -7.26 34.49
C THR A 824 25.66 -6.94 35.80
N LEU A 825 25.72 -5.68 36.23
CA LEU A 825 25.06 -5.22 37.45
C LEU A 825 23.55 -5.06 37.29
N ASN A 826 23.09 -4.66 36.10
CA ASN A 826 21.68 -4.50 35.77
C ASN A 826 21.39 -5.09 34.38
N PRO A 827 21.18 -6.42 34.28
CA PRO A 827 20.83 -7.07 33.01
C PRO A 827 19.50 -6.57 32.42
N HIS A 828 18.59 -6.04 33.25
CA HIS A 828 17.35 -5.41 32.81
C HIS A 828 17.54 -3.99 32.25
N GLY A 829 18.76 -3.43 32.33
CA GLY A 829 19.13 -2.15 31.73
C GLY A 829 19.31 -2.19 30.21
N TYR A 830 19.10 -3.35 29.58
CA TYR A 830 19.16 -3.53 28.13
C TYR A 830 18.18 -2.60 27.37
N PRO A 831 18.49 -2.25 26.11
CA PRO A 831 17.63 -1.42 25.30
C PRO A 831 16.34 -2.16 24.91
N THR A 832 15.20 -1.48 24.98
CA THR A 832 13.88 -2.05 24.61
C THR A 832 13.37 -1.54 23.28
N GLU A 833 13.98 -0.47 22.78
CA GLU A 833 13.70 0.11 21.49
C GLU A 833 15.01 0.48 20.79
N ALA A 834 14.97 0.65 19.48
CA ALA A 834 16.10 1.15 18.72
C ALA A 834 15.66 2.33 17.85
N ALA A 835 16.61 3.24 17.62
CA ALA A 835 16.46 4.44 16.82
C ALA A 835 17.63 4.56 15.85
N ALA A 836 17.32 4.94 14.62
CA ALA A 836 18.33 5.29 13.63
C ALA A 836 18.93 6.67 13.97
N ILE A 837 20.25 6.74 14.15
CA ILE A 837 20.97 8.00 14.23
C ILE A 837 21.09 8.55 12.80
N THR A 838 20.41 9.67 12.58
CA THR A 838 20.37 10.38 11.30
C THR A 838 21.58 11.29 11.15
N GLU A 839 22.10 11.47 9.93
CA GLU A 839 23.15 12.47 9.68
C GLU A 839 22.71 13.87 10.11
N LEU A 840 23.59 14.60 10.80
CA LEU A 840 23.31 15.93 11.36
C LEU A 840 22.80 16.95 10.32
N LYS A 841 23.16 16.79 9.05
CA LYS A 841 22.71 17.69 7.97
C LYS A 841 21.24 17.50 7.57
N PHE A 842 20.59 16.43 8.03
CA PHE A 842 19.21 16.08 7.69
C PHE A 842 18.22 16.18 8.86
N ILE A 843 18.71 16.44 10.08
CA ILE A 843 17.86 16.70 11.25
C ILE A 843 17.47 18.18 11.29
N ASP A 844 16.23 18.46 11.66
CA ASP A 844 15.72 19.84 11.74
C ASP A 844 16.03 20.50 13.11
N GLY A 845 16.54 19.72 14.07
CA GLY A 845 17.01 20.17 15.38
C GLY A 845 17.52 19.01 16.26
N PRO A 846 18.05 19.29 17.45
CA PRO A 846 18.48 18.26 18.39
C PRO A 846 17.32 17.37 18.88
N GLU A 847 17.60 16.09 19.05
CA GLU A 847 16.66 15.06 19.50
C GLU A 847 16.66 14.92 21.02
N THR A 848 15.52 14.49 21.59
CA THR A 848 15.46 14.17 23.02
C THR A 848 16.16 12.84 23.30
N LEU A 849 17.15 12.87 24.20
CA LEU A 849 17.84 11.68 24.68
C LEU A 849 16.88 10.78 25.49
N LYS A 850 16.93 9.48 25.24
CA LYS A 850 16.15 8.48 25.97
C LYS A 850 17.05 7.36 26.47
N TYR A 851 16.82 6.95 27.73
CA TYR A 851 17.41 5.74 28.28
C TYR A 851 16.81 4.49 27.64
N ARG A 852 17.58 3.40 27.59
CA ARG A 852 17.16 2.10 27.02
C ARG A 852 16.69 2.16 25.56
N VAL A 853 17.20 3.14 24.81
CA VAL A 853 17.06 3.21 23.35
C VAL A 853 18.42 2.93 22.72
N LEU A 854 18.48 1.92 21.85
CA LEU A 854 19.67 1.58 21.06
C LEU A 854 19.75 2.49 19.83
N TYR A 855 20.70 3.40 19.86
CA TYR A 855 21.01 4.33 18.78
C TYR A 855 21.98 3.67 17.80
N ILE A 856 21.54 3.47 16.55
CA ILE A 856 22.34 2.83 15.48
C ILE A 856 22.61 3.87 14.39
N PRO A 857 23.87 4.27 14.16
CA PRO A 857 24.29 5.13 13.05
C PRO A 857 23.93 4.59 11.68
N THR A 858 23.32 5.44 10.85
CA THR A 858 22.86 5.05 9.50
C THR A 858 23.76 5.56 8.38
N PHE A 859 24.88 6.19 8.71
CA PHE A 859 25.91 6.65 7.78
C PHE A 859 27.26 5.97 8.06
N PRO A 860 28.15 5.84 7.06
CA PRO A 860 29.36 5.02 7.16
C PRO A 860 30.39 5.58 8.14
N ASN A 861 30.57 6.91 8.19
CA ASN A 861 31.68 7.55 8.92
C ASN A 861 31.31 7.97 10.35
N PHE A 862 30.43 7.23 11.03
CA PHE A 862 30.13 7.52 12.43
C PHE A 862 31.31 7.07 13.31
N PRO A 863 31.84 7.96 14.18
CA PRO A 863 33.07 7.67 14.93
C PRO A 863 32.84 6.68 16.09
N LEU A 864 33.92 6.00 16.45
CA LEU A 864 34.12 5.23 17.68
C LEU A 864 33.33 3.92 17.85
N VAL A 865 32.02 3.88 17.58
CA VAL A 865 31.16 2.72 17.87
C VAL A 865 30.13 2.47 16.77
N ASP A 866 29.69 1.22 16.63
CA ASP A 866 28.67 0.80 15.66
C ASP A 866 27.24 1.01 16.15
N GLY A 867 27.07 1.17 17.46
CA GLY A 867 25.81 1.55 18.10
C GLY A 867 26.01 1.83 19.59
N PHE A 868 25.08 2.54 20.21
CA PHE A 868 25.19 2.87 21.63
C PHE A 868 23.83 3.07 22.29
N PHE A 869 23.77 2.98 23.61
CA PHE A 869 22.58 3.31 24.40
C PHE A 869 22.94 3.82 25.79
N PHE A 870 21.96 4.34 26.51
CA PHE A 870 22.13 4.90 27.84
C PHE A 870 21.42 4.06 28.90
N VAL A 871 22.09 3.86 30.03
CA VAL A 871 21.57 3.19 31.21
C VAL A 871 21.68 4.13 32.42
N ASP A 872 20.63 4.21 33.23
CA ASP A 872 20.59 5.12 34.38
C ASP A 872 21.08 4.47 35.68
N SER A 873 20.75 3.20 35.90
CA SER A 873 21.01 2.46 37.13
C SER A 873 21.84 1.18 36.88
N PRO A 874 22.81 0.82 37.75
CA PRO A 874 23.12 1.46 39.05
C PRO A 874 23.93 2.76 38.94
N ARG A 875 24.36 3.10 37.73
CA ARG A 875 25.14 4.30 37.44
C ARG A 875 24.86 4.78 36.03
N LYS A 876 24.82 6.10 35.85
CA LYS A 876 24.61 6.74 34.56
C LYS A 876 25.75 6.39 33.60
N THR A 877 25.44 5.60 32.57
CA THR A 877 26.44 5.00 31.68
C THR A 877 26.02 5.08 30.22
N LEU A 878 26.94 5.48 29.35
CA LEU A 878 26.88 5.25 27.90
C LEU A 878 27.48 3.88 27.62
N VAL A 879 26.69 2.98 27.04
CA VAL A 879 27.15 1.67 26.59
C VAL A 879 27.38 1.75 25.10
N GLY A 880 28.64 1.67 24.67
CA GLY A 880 29.05 1.63 23.27
C GLY A 880 29.25 0.18 22.82
N LEU A 881 28.73 -0.16 21.66
CA LEU A 881 28.84 -1.49 21.06
C LEU A 881 29.69 -1.39 19.80
N GLN A 882 30.70 -2.25 19.70
CA GLN A 882 31.58 -2.32 18.53
C GLN A 882 31.75 -3.77 18.10
N MET A 883 31.29 -4.08 16.89
CA MET A 883 31.47 -5.38 16.25
C MET A 883 32.87 -5.45 15.65
N THR A 884 33.58 -6.56 15.84
CA THR A 884 34.88 -6.70 15.18
C THR A 884 35.42 -8.12 15.07
N THR A 885 36.20 -8.36 14.01
CA THR A 885 37.09 -9.52 13.87
C THR A 885 38.53 -9.26 14.35
N ALA A 886 38.91 -8.00 14.58
CA ALA A 886 40.26 -7.63 14.94
C ALA A 886 40.58 -7.95 16.40
N SER A 887 41.85 -8.27 16.66
CA SER A 887 42.36 -8.51 18.02
C SER A 887 42.72 -7.23 18.79
N ALA A 888 42.66 -6.06 18.13
CA ALA A 888 42.87 -4.74 18.71
C ALA A 888 42.09 -3.67 17.92
N HIS A 889 41.62 -2.65 18.63
CA HIS A 889 40.86 -1.49 18.18
C HIS A 889 41.32 -0.22 18.88
N HIS A 890 42.60 0.12 18.70
CA HIS A 890 43.10 1.40 19.21
C HIS A 890 42.37 2.56 18.52
N THR A 891 42.07 3.60 19.28
CA THR A 891 41.44 4.83 18.79
C THR A 891 42.40 6.01 18.93
N ILE A 892 41.99 7.16 18.42
CA ILE A 892 42.72 8.41 18.59
C ILE A 892 41.83 9.49 19.19
N THR A 893 42.46 10.45 19.85
CA THR A 893 41.80 11.58 20.51
C THR A 893 40.84 12.35 19.60
N SER A 894 41.16 12.53 18.31
CA SER A 894 40.25 13.16 17.35
C SER A 894 38.98 12.36 17.09
N THR A 895 39.04 11.03 17.07
CA THR A 895 37.86 10.15 16.89
C THR A 895 36.94 10.23 18.10
N VAL A 896 37.50 10.20 19.31
CA VAL A 896 36.72 10.35 20.55
C VAL A 896 36.08 11.74 20.64
N ASN A 897 36.83 12.79 20.30
CA ASN A 897 36.31 14.15 20.26
C ASN A 897 35.17 14.30 19.25
N LEU A 898 35.37 13.76 18.03
CA LEU A 898 34.36 13.79 16.98
C LEU A 898 33.09 13.07 17.41
N PHE A 899 33.20 11.95 18.11
CA PHE A 899 32.04 11.25 18.68
C PHE A 899 31.29 12.12 19.69
N THR A 900 31.98 12.75 20.63
CA THR A 900 31.34 13.64 21.62
C THR A 900 30.68 14.86 20.98
N GLU A 901 31.29 15.45 19.95
CA GLU A 901 30.70 16.57 19.20
C GLU A 901 29.46 16.15 18.40
N HIS A 902 29.43 14.93 17.89
CA HIS A 902 28.23 14.40 17.24
C HIS A 902 27.10 14.25 18.25
N LEU A 903 27.37 13.70 19.43
CA LEU A 903 26.35 13.55 20.47
C LEU A 903 25.83 14.90 20.97
N SER A 904 26.69 15.90 21.10
CA SER A 904 26.29 17.24 21.56
C SER A 904 25.41 17.99 20.56
N LYS A 905 25.65 17.78 19.26
CA LYS A 905 24.80 18.34 18.18
C LYS A 905 23.52 17.54 18.01
N TYR A 906 23.56 16.23 18.25
CA TYR A 906 22.42 15.35 18.04
C TYR A 906 21.42 15.41 19.19
N PHE A 907 21.85 15.53 20.44
CA PHE A 907 20.96 15.47 21.61
C PHE A 907 20.77 16.83 22.29
N ASP A 908 19.51 17.15 22.59
CA ASP A 908 19.19 18.32 23.41
C ASP A 908 19.70 18.14 24.85
N GLY A 909 20.24 19.22 25.42
CA GLY A 909 20.77 19.25 26.79
C GLY A 909 21.99 18.34 27.05
N TRP A 910 22.72 17.91 26.00
CA TRP A 910 23.84 16.97 26.12
C TRP A 910 24.88 17.36 27.17
N GLU A 911 25.30 18.62 27.22
CA GLU A 911 26.33 19.08 28.18
C GLU A 911 25.93 18.81 29.64
N ARG A 912 24.67 19.08 29.99
CA ARG A 912 24.14 18.79 31.34
C ARG A 912 24.00 17.28 31.55
N PHE A 913 23.63 16.54 30.50
CA PHE A 913 23.50 15.09 30.58
C PHE A 913 24.86 14.38 30.75
N ALA A 914 25.90 14.82 30.05
CA ALA A 914 27.22 14.18 30.05
C ALA A 914 27.96 14.34 31.38
N GLN A 915 27.55 15.27 32.25
CA GLN A 915 28.13 15.42 33.59
C GLN A 915 27.96 14.14 34.41
N GLY A 916 29.10 13.59 34.85
CA GLY A 916 29.15 12.35 35.63
C GLY A 916 28.85 11.07 34.83
N LEU A 917 28.75 11.14 33.50
CA LEU A 917 28.50 9.99 32.63
C LEU A 917 29.74 9.08 32.55
N SER A 918 29.59 7.81 32.91
CA SER A 918 30.60 6.76 32.71
C SER A 918 30.43 6.14 31.33
N TRP A 919 31.50 5.61 30.72
CA TRP A 919 31.39 4.87 29.46
C TRP A 919 31.78 3.41 29.66
N ASP A 920 30.99 2.50 29.11
CA ASP A 920 31.30 1.09 28.96
C ASP A 920 31.37 0.79 27.45
N ILE A 921 32.55 0.47 26.90
CA ILE A 921 32.72 0.05 25.50
C ILE A 921 32.79 -1.47 25.45
N ILE A 922 31.91 -2.10 24.68
CA ILE A 922 31.83 -3.55 24.54
C ILE A 922 32.26 -3.94 23.13
N TYR A 923 33.40 -4.61 23.02
CA TYR A 923 33.89 -5.22 21.81
C TYR A 923 33.26 -6.60 21.65
N ILE A 924 32.47 -6.76 20.60
CA ILE A 924 31.74 -7.99 20.30
C ILE A 924 32.48 -8.69 19.18
N GLN A 925 33.21 -9.74 19.56
CA GLN A 925 34.08 -10.46 18.66
C GLN A 925 33.41 -11.70 18.08
N HIS A 926 33.73 -11.95 16.81
CA HIS A 926 33.29 -13.14 16.12
C HIS A 926 33.92 -14.41 16.76
N ALA A 927 33.23 -15.56 16.74
CA ALA A 927 33.68 -16.80 17.38
C ALA A 927 35.09 -17.24 16.97
N ASP A 928 35.42 -17.02 15.69
CA ASP A 928 36.68 -17.40 15.06
C ASP A 928 37.78 -16.34 15.19
N SER A 929 37.47 -15.19 15.80
CA SER A 929 38.44 -14.10 15.98
C SER A 929 39.46 -14.44 17.04
N LYS A 930 40.67 -13.89 16.88
CA LYS A 930 41.65 -13.89 17.97
C LYS A 930 41.11 -13.03 19.12
N PRO A 931 40.97 -13.58 20.35
CA PRO A 931 40.43 -12.83 21.47
C PRO A 931 41.20 -11.54 21.74
N MET A 932 40.46 -10.48 22.01
CA MET A 932 40.98 -9.21 22.46
C MET A 932 41.35 -9.33 23.94
N GLU A 933 42.65 -9.26 24.23
CA GLU A 933 43.17 -9.47 25.60
C GLU A 933 43.71 -8.19 26.23
N LYS A 934 44.07 -7.21 25.41
CA LYS A 934 44.72 -5.97 25.84
C LYS A 934 43.74 -4.82 25.84
N TRP A 935 43.99 -3.84 26.71
CA TRP A 935 43.31 -2.55 26.68
C TRP A 935 43.47 -1.85 25.34
N GLN A 936 42.40 -1.22 24.85
CA GLN A 936 42.46 -0.41 23.64
C GLN A 936 42.85 1.01 23.97
N ARG A 937 43.99 1.44 23.41
CA ARG A 937 44.59 2.75 23.66
C ARG A 937 43.82 3.85 22.93
N CYS A 938 43.88 5.06 23.49
CA CYS A 938 43.50 6.29 22.81
C CYS A 938 44.77 7.11 22.60
N ASP A 939 45.25 7.12 21.36
CA ASP A 939 46.51 7.77 21.00
C ASP A 939 46.28 9.25 20.62
N TYR A 940 47.32 10.07 20.76
CA TYR A 940 47.32 11.47 20.33
C TYR A 940 47.35 11.55 18.80
N VAL A 941 46.73 12.57 18.19
CA VAL A 941 46.80 12.77 16.73
C VAL A 941 48.25 12.99 16.30
N ASN A 942 48.98 13.81 17.07
CA ASN A 942 50.41 13.97 16.93
C ASN A 942 51.09 13.73 18.28
N SER A 943 51.82 12.62 18.38
CA SER A 943 52.54 12.26 19.61
C SER A 943 53.60 13.27 20.05
N ARG A 944 54.08 14.12 19.14
CA ARG A 944 55.08 15.17 19.40
C ARG A 944 54.47 16.52 19.80
N ASN A 945 53.18 16.75 19.52
CA ASN A 945 52.51 18.01 19.80
C ASN A 945 51.13 17.76 20.43
N LYS A 946 51.13 17.54 21.75
CA LYS A 946 49.95 17.15 22.54
C LYS A 946 49.23 18.38 23.08
N THR A 947 48.03 18.65 22.60
CA THR A 947 47.20 19.73 23.12
C THR A 947 46.61 19.38 24.49
N ASP A 948 46.26 20.39 25.30
CA ASP A 948 45.63 20.14 26.60
C ASP A 948 44.24 19.50 26.48
N ALA A 949 43.53 19.75 25.38
CA ALA A 949 42.27 19.07 25.06
C ALA A 949 42.48 17.58 24.81
N GLU A 950 43.48 17.20 24.00
CA GLU A 950 43.82 15.79 23.76
C GLU A 950 44.26 15.09 25.06
N LYS A 951 45.06 15.75 25.91
CA LYS A 951 45.45 15.20 27.22
C LYS A 951 44.23 14.87 28.07
N LYS A 952 43.23 15.77 28.14
CA LYS A 952 41.97 15.53 28.85
C LYS A 952 41.23 14.32 28.29
N ILE A 953 41.19 14.16 26.97
CA ILE A 953 40.54 13.02 26.30
C ILE A 953 41.26 11.70 26.65
N VAL A 954 42.59 11.68 26.61
CA VAL A 954 43.36 10.48 27.00
C VAL A 954 43.13 10.14 28.47
N THR A 955 43.20 11.13 29.38
CA THR A 955 42.91 10.90 30.81
C THR A 955 41.48 10.42 31.04
N PHE A 956 40.50 10.94 30.30
CA PHE A 956 39.12 10.46 30.32
C PHE A 956 39.04 9.00 29.85
N TRP A 957 39.69 8.67 28.73
CA TRP A 957 39.70 7.32 28.17
C TRP A 957 40.36 6.29 29.10
N GLU A 958 41.45 6.66 29.77
CA GLU A 958 42.15 5.77 30.70
C GLU A 958 41.47 5.65 32.07
N GLY A 959 40.75 6.69 32.53
CA GLY A 959 40.21 6.76 33.89
C GLY A 959 38.68 6.63 34.02
N LYS A 960 37.91 6.82 32.94
CA LYS A 960 36.44 6.88 32.97
C LYS A 960 35.74 6.00 31.92
N VAL A 961 36.48 5.49 30.94
CA VAL A 961 35.98 4.52 29.95
C VAL A 961 36.41 3.13 30.38
N HIS A 962 35.44 2.25 30.64
CA HIS A 962 35.69 0.84 30.91
C HIS A 962 35.45 0.04 29.64
N GLN A 963 36.31 -0.96 29.40
CA GLN A 963 36.32 -1.70 28.15
C GLN A 963 36.10 -3.17 28.42
N TYR A 964 35.18 -3.78 27.70
CA TYR A 964 34.78 -5.16 27.84
C TYR A 964 34.87 -5.86 26.49
N GLN A 965 35.18 -7.16 26.52
CA GLN A 965 35.10 -8.01 25.35
C GLN A 965 34.11 -9.16 25.60
N VAL A 966 33.44 -9.58 24.55
CA VAL A 966 32.66 -10.81 24.51
C VAL A 966 32.86 -11.51 23.17
N MET A 967 33.02 -12.83 23.21
CA MET A 967 33.10 -13.68 22.02
C MET A 967 31.74 -14.34 21.78
N LEU A 968 31.21 -14.28 20.57
CA LEU A 968 29.97 -14.94 20.18
C LEU A 968 30.17 -16.46 19.98
N LYS A 969 30.49 -17.21 21.04
CA LYS A 969 30.78 -18.65 20.97
C LYS A 969 29.50 -19.50 20.91
N GLY A 970 29.33 -20.31 19.86
CA GLY A 970 28.50 -21.53 19.83
C GLY A 970 27.04 -21.42 20.31
N LYS A 971 26.45 -20.23 20.29
CA LYS A 971 25.09 -19.98 20.81
C LYS A 971 24.07 -19.59 19.74
N PHE A 972 24.52 -19.20 18.54
CA PHE A 972 23.72 -18.76 17.39
C PHE A 972 24.54 -19.03 16.11
N PRO A 973 23.90 -19.29 14.95
CA PRO A 973 24.20 -20.41 14.04
C PRO A 973 25.71 -20.61 13.78
N GLU A 974 26.16 -21.84 14.01
CA GLU A 974 27.53 -22.34 13.80
C GLU A 974 27.94 -22.28 12.31
N GLU A 975 28.16 -21.09 11.75
CA GLU A 975 28.73 -20.97 10.40
C GLU A 975 29.24 -19.56 10.04
N ILE A 976 29.62 -18.77 11.02
CA ILE A 976 30.13 -17.43 10.74
C ILE A 976 31.65 -17.50 10.49
N LYS A 977 32.08 -18.10 9.38
CA LYS A 977 33.42 -17.79 8.84
C LYS A 977 33.29 -16.51 8.00
N PHE A 978 33.74 -15.37 8.54
CA PHE A 978 34.09 -14.21 7.71
C PHE A 978 35.54 -14.40 7.26
N SER A 979 35.76 -14.79 6.01
CA SER A 979 37.09 -14.78 5.40
C SER A 979 37.25 -13.51 4.56
N ASP A 980 38.43 -12.91 4.58
CA ASP A 980 38.77 -11.73 3.77
C ASP A 980 38.74 -11.98 2.24
N ASP A 981 38.50 -13.22 1.77
CA ASP A 981 38.71 -13.64 0.37
C ASP A 981 37.50 -14.33 -0.34
N ASP A 982 36.24 -14.02 0.01
CA ASP A 982 35.06 -14.31 -0.86
C ASP A 982 34.87 -15.77 -1.38
N LEU A 983 35.19 -16.83 -0.62
CA LEU A 983 34.79 -18.22 -0.97
C LEU A 983 34.47 -19.12 0.25
N PRO A 984 33.43 -19.98 0.20
CA PRO A 984 33.12 -20.94 1.25
C PRO A 984 33.97 -22.22 1.17
N GLU A 985 34.54 -22.65 2.30
CA GLU A 985 35.11 -23.99 2.50
C GLU A 985 34.00 -25.01 2.80
N GLY A 986 33.89 -26.06 1.99
CA GLY A 986 32.89 -27.11 2.15
C GLY A 986 33.09 -27.98 3.41
N ASP A 987 31.98 -28.31 4.04
CA ASP A 987 31.89 -29.17 5.23
C ASP A 987 32.51 -30.56 5.04
N LYS A 988 33.46 -30.89 5.92
CA LYS A 988 33.82 -32.28 6.23
C LYS A 988 33.24 -32.66 7.59
N LYS A 989 32.01 -33.17 7.64
CA LYS A 989 31.52 -33.99 8.76
C LYS A 989 30.63 -35.13 8.30
N GLY A 990 31.27 -36.20 7.81
CA GLY A 990 30.72 -37.54 7.90
C GLY A 990 31.33 -38.22 9.13
N ASN A 991 30.61 -38.26 10.25
CA ASN A 991 30.94 -39.17 11.34
C ASN A 991 29.67 -39.96 11.71
N LYS A 992 29.67 -41.24 11.32
CA LYS A 992 28.64 -42.23 11.63
C LYS A 992 28.66 -42.50 13.13
N ASN A 993 27.50 -42.41 13.78
CA ASN A 993 27.22 -43.13 15.02
C ASN A 993 26.13 -44.17 14.72
N GLU A 994 26.55 -45.42 14.52
CA GLU A 994 25.70 -46.59 14.72
C GLU A 994 25.47 -46.77 16.23
N LYS A 995 24.21 -46.94 16.65
CA LYS A 995 23.83 -47.89 17.70
C LYS A 995 22.30 -48.03 17.80
N ASN A 996 21.84 -49.22 17.40
CA ASN A 996 20.74 -50.06 17.92
C ASN A 996 19.76 -49.36 18.89
N LYS A 997 18.45 -49.35 18.64
CA LYS A 997 17.55 -50.50 18.47
C LYS A 997 16.22 -50.05 17.86
#